data_AF-A0A7F8QN70-F1
#
_entry.id   AF-A0A7F8QN70-F1
#
_cell.length_a   1.000
_cell.length_b   1.000
_cell.length_c   1.000
_cell.angle_alpha   90.00
_cell.angle_beta   90.00
_cell.angle_gamma   90.00
#
_symmetry.space_group_name_H-M   'P 1'
#
loop_
_entity.id
_entity.type
_entity.pdbx_description
1 polymer ?
#
loop_
_entity_poly.entity_id
_entity_poly.type
_entity_poly.pdbx_seq_one_letter_code
_entity_poly.pdbx_strand_id
1 'polypeptide(L)'
;MLRRITVAAVCATRRKLWCEAGRELAALWRIQARGQCEDSAAARPFPTLTMPGRNKAKSTCSCPDLQPNGQDLGESGRVARLGADESEEEGRRGPINNAGDPEIVKSPSDPKQYRYIKLRNGLQALLISDLSNMEGKTGDATDDEEEEEEEEEDDDDDDDDDDDDDEDSGAEIEDDDEEGFDDEEEFDDDDEHDDDDLDTEDNELEELEERAEARKKTTEKQQSQSLFLLWSKLTDRLWFKSTYTKMSSALLVETRNLYGVVGAESRSAPVQPLAGCQEEEQQGETDTVLSAAALCVGVGSFADPDDLPGLAHFLEHMVFMGSLKYPDENGFDAFLKKHGGSDNASTDCERTVFQFDVQRKYFKEALDRWAQFFIHPLMIRDAIDREVEAVDSEYQLARPSDANRKEMLFGSLARPGHPMGKFFWGNAETLKQEPKRNNIDTHARLREFWMRYYSAHYMTLVVQSKETLDTLEKWVTEIFSQIPNNGLPKPNFGHLTDPFDTPAFNKLYRVVPIRKIHALTITWALPPQQQHYRVKPLHYISWLVGHEGKGSILSYLRKKCWALALFGGNGETGFEQNSTYSVFSISITLTDEGYEHFYEVAHTVFQYLKMLQKLGPEQRIFEEIQKIEDNEFHYQEQTDPVEYVENMCENMQLYPLQDFLTGDQLLFEYKPEVIAEALNQLVPQKANLVLLSGANEGKCDLKEKWFGTQYSMEDVENSWAELWKTNFELNPDLHLPAENKYIATDFMLKAFDCPETEYPVKIVNTPQGCLWYKKDNKFKIPKAYIRFHLISPLIQKSAANVVLFDIFVNILTHNLAEPAYEADVAQLEYKLVAGEHGLIIRVKGFNHKLPLLFQLIIDYLAEFSSTPAVFTMITEQLKKTYFNILIKPETLAKDVRLLILEYARWSMIDKYRALMDGLSLESLLSFVKEFKSQLFVEGLVQGNVTSTESTDFLKYVVDKLNFRPLEQEMPVQFQVVELPSGHHLCKVRALNKGDANSEVTVYYQSGARSLKEYTLMELLVVPCLPYL
;
A
#
# COMPACT_ATOMS: atom_id res chain seq x y z
N MET A 1 -33.00 -50.70 -29.11
CA MET A 1 -33.24 -49.62 -30.11
C MET A 1 -34.24 -48.64 -29.49
N LEU A 2 -34.15 -47.33 -29.74
CA LEU A 2 -35.04 -46.28 -29.20
C LEU A 2 -35.18 -46.23 -27.65
N ARG A 3 -34.14 -45.71 -26.96
CA ARG A 3 -34.22 -44.83 -25.76
C ARG A 3 -32.82 -44.51 -25.22
N ARG A 4 -32.18 -43.50 -25.84
CA ARG A 4 -31.03 -42.68 -25.39
C ARG A 4 -30.92 -41.52 -26.41
N ILE A 5 -30.40 -40.35 -26.01
CA ILE A 5 -30.49 -39.03 -26.68
C ILE A 5 -31.80 -38.26 -26.38
N THR A 6 -31.82 -37.56 -25.23
CA THR A 6 -32.44 -36.22 -25.00
C THR A 6 -32.13 -35.73 -23.57
N VAL A 7 -30.94 -35.18 -23.36
CA VAL A 7 -30.59 -34.36 -22.16
C VAL A 7 -29.67 -33.19 -22.56
N ALA A 8 -28.70 -33.43 -23.46
CA ALA A 8 -27.68 -32.47 -23.90
C ALA A 8 -28.18 -31.32 -24.83
N ALA A 9 -29.45 -30.92 -24.77
CA ALA A 9 -30.06 -29.99 -25.75
C ALA A 9 -30.86 -28.82 -25.16
N VAL A 10 -30.93 -28.66 -23.83
CA VAL A 10 -31.74 -27.61 -23.18
C VAL A 10 -30.88 -26.56 -22.44
N CYS A 11 -29.75 -26.96 -21.84
CA CYS A 11 -28.86 -26.02 -21.15
C CYS A 11 -28.10 -25.06 -22.09
N ALA A 12 -27.89 -25.44 -23.36
CA ALA A 12 -27.20 -24.61 -24.35
C ALA A 12 -27.99 -23.35 -24.75
N THR A 13 -29.33 -23.40 -24.70
CA THR A 13 -30.19 -22.35 -25.28
C THR A 13 -30.51 -21.23 -24.30
N ARG A 14 -30.36 -21.43 -22.98
CA ARG A 14 -30.62 -20.37 -21.97
C ARG A 14 -29.39 -19.52 -21.62
N ARG A 15 -28.17 -20.01 -21.79
CA ARG A 15 -26.94 -19.22 -21.62
C ARG A 15 -26.68 -18.20 -22.75
N LYS A 16 -27.39 -18.31 -23.88
CA LYS A 16 -27.22 -17.40 -25.04
C LYS A 16 -27.98 -16.07 -24.86
N LEU A 17 -29.27 -16.12 -24.52
CA LEU A 17 -30.13 -14.93 -24.40
C LEU A 17 -29.59 -13.85 -23.46
N TRP A 18 -28.99 -14.23 -22.31
CA TRP A 18 -28.44 -13.26 -21.35
C TRP A 18 -27.26 -12.46 -21.91
N CYS A 19 -26.50 -13.05 -22.85
CA CYS A 19 -25.37 -12.38 -23.50
C CYS A 19 -25.74 -11.75 -24.86
N GLU A 20 -26.94 -12.03 -25.36
CA GLU A 20 -27.55 -11.37 -26.52
C GLU A 20 -28.30 -10.11 -26.08
N ALA A 21 -29.07 -10.12 -24.99
CA ALA A 21 -29.82 -8.95 -24.49
C ALA A 21 -28.92 -7.74 -24.15
N GLY A 22 -27.81 -7.95 -23.43
CA GLY A 22 -26.84 -6.86 -23.15
C GLY A 22 -26.15 -6.33 -24.41
N ARG A 23 -25.92 -7.21 -25.41
CA ARG A 23 -25.34 -6.81 -26.71
C ARG A 23 -26.34 -6.10 -27.61
N GLU A 24 -27.63 -6.45 -27.57
CA GLU A 24 -28.69 -5.74 -28.29
C GLU A 24 -28.88 -4.33 -27.72
N LEU A 25 -28.85 -4.16 -26.40
CA LEU A 25 -28.83 -2.84 -25.76
C LEU A 25 -27.60 -2.02 -26.20
N ALA A 26 -26.38 -2.54 -26.04
CA ALA A 26 -25.17 -1.83 -26.47
C ALA A 26 -25.14 -1.52 -27.99
N ALA A 27 -25.71 -2.40 -28.83
CA ALA A 27 -25.82 -2.18 -30.27
C ALA A 27 -26.86 -1.13 -30.66
N LEU A 28 -28.01 -1.07 -29.96
CA LEU A 28 -29.03 -0.05 -30.18
C LEU A 28 -28.49 1.36 -29.90
N TRP A 29 -27.76 1.53 -28.79
CA TRP A 29 -27.15 2.82 -28.43
C TRP A 29 -26.07 3.26 -29.43
N ARG A 30 -25.21 2.33 -29.89
CA ARG A 30 -24.17 2.59 -30.92
C ARG A 30 -24.70 3.03 -32.29
N ILE A 31 -25.97 2.78 -32.62
CA ILE A 31 -26.59 3.23 -33.87
C ILE A 31 -27.04 4.70 -33.79
N GLN A 32 -27.45 5.16 -32.61
CA GLN A 32 -28.08 6.49 -32.46
C GLN A 32 -27.05 7.63 -32.45
N ALA A 33 -25.85 7.40 -31.90
CA ALA A 33 -24.77 8.40 -31.82
C ALA A 33 -24.13 8.80 -33.17
N ARG A 34 -24.31 8.00 -34.24
CA ARG A 34 -23.72 8.28 -35.58
C ARG A 34 -24.55 9.20 -36.47
N GLY A 35 -25.64 9.79 -35.95
CA GLY A 35 -26.62 10.52 -36.76
C GLY A 35 -26.38 12.03 -36.94
N GLN A 36 -25.44 12.66 -36.21
CA GLN A 36 -25.34 14.12 -36.13
C GLN A 36 -23.89 14.64 -36.02
N CYS A 37 -23.14 14.68 -37.14
CA CYS A 37 -21.95 15.54 -37.31
C CYS A 37 -21.49 15.66 -38.78
N GLU A 38 -22.32 16.24 -39.64
CA GLU A 38 -21.90 16.80 -40.93
C GLU A 38 -22.63 18.12 -41.18
N ASP A 39 -21.99 19.28 -40.93
CA ASP A 39 -21.93 20.36 -41.94
C ASP A 39 -20.98 21.53 -41.57
N SER A 40 -20.62 22.30 -42.60
CA SER A 40 -20.03 23.64 -42.60
C SER A 40 -18.55 23.82 -42.17
N ALA A 41 -17.77 24.36 -43.11
CA ALA A 41 -16.47 24.99 -42.90
C ALA A 41 -16.26 26.12 -43.93
N ALA A 42 -15.51 27.18 -43.60
CA ALA A 42 -14.57 27.91 -44.49
C ALA A 42 -14.30 29.37 -44.07
N ALA A 43 -13.01 29.77 -44.05
CA ALA A 43 -12.53 31.08 -44.50
C ALA A 43 -11.01 31.07 -44.83
N ARG A 44 -10.54 32.02 -45.65
CA ARG A 44 -9.16 32.25 -46.14
C ARG A 44 -9.02 33.76 -46.56
N PRO A 45 -7.88 34.29 -47.04
CA PRO A 45 -6.53 34.37 -46.42
C PRO A 45 -5.76 35.71 -46.69
N PHE A 46 -4.56 35.90 -46.09
CA PHE A 46 -3.44 36.78 -46.56
C PHE A 46 -3.71 38.32 -46.66
N PRO A 47 -2.70 39.22 -46.94
CA PRO A 47 -1.26 39.03 -47.21
C PRO A 47 -0.25 39.89 -46.39
N THR A 48 1.03 39.65 -46.69
CA THR A 48 2.32 40.28 -46.26
C THR A 48 2.46 41.81 -46.29
N LEU A 49 3.40 42.36 -45.50
CA LEU A 49 4.42 43.32 -45.99
C LEU A 49 5.74 43.31 -45.16
N THR A 50 6.71 44.18 -45.51
CA THR A 50 8.16 43.97 -45.27
C THR A 50 8.89 45.04 -44.41
N MET A 51 9.97 44.63 -43.72
CA MET A 51 11.35 45.23 -43.60
C MET A 51 11.62 46.72 -43.97
N PRO A 52 12.69 47.42 -43.47
CA PRO A 52 13.86 46.95 -42.66
C PRO A 52 14.42 47.91 -41.55
N GLY A 53 15.39 47.43 -40.75
CA GLY A 53 16.77 47.97 -40.89
C GLY A 53 17.57 48.64 -39.74
N ARG A 54 18.74 48.02 -39.45
CA ARG A 54 20.11 48.63 -39.25
C ARG A 54 20.57 49.25 -37.91
N ASN A 55 21.70 48.68 -37.41
CA ASN A 55 22.91 49.32 -36.83
C ASN A 55 22.79 50.02 -35.43
N LYS A 56 23.83 50.23 -34.59
CA LYS A 56 25.24 49.75 -34.37
C LYS A 56 25.78 50.38 -33.04
N ALA A 57 26.94 50.06 -32.44
CA ALA A 57 27.70 48.81 -32.18
C ALA A 57 29.12 49.14 -31.61
N LYS A 58 29.66 48.26 -30.74
CA LYS A 58 31.06 48.16 -30.19
C LYS A 58 31.49 49.08 -29.02
N SER A 59 32.28 48.47 -28.10
CA SER A 59 33.57 48.94 -27.50
C SER A 59 33.61 48.78 -25.96
N THR A 60 34.14 47.74 -25.28
CA THR A 60 35.47 47.04 -25.22
C THR A 60 36.52 47.63 -24.27
N CYS A 61 37.22 46.73 -23.54
CA CYS A 61 38.48 46.89 -22.74
C CYS A 61 38.36 47.48 -21.32
N SER A 62 39.18 47.15 -20.30
CA SER A 62 40.13 46.00 -20.06
C SER A 62 40.66 45.99 -18.61
N CYS A 63 41.11 44.83 -18.09
CA CYS A 63 41.84 44.68 -16.80
C CYS A 63 43.33 45.11 -16.90
N PRO A 64 44.13 45.14 -15.80
CA PRO A 64 44.84 43.93 -15.33
C PRO A 64 45.11 43.82 -13.80
N ASP A 65 45.77 42.72 -13.40
CA ASP A 65 46.03 42.21 -12.03
C ASP A 65 47.26 42.81 -11.30
N LEU A 66 47.42 42.47 -10.00
CA LEU A 66 48.71 42.14 -9.35
C LEU A 66 48.58 41.45 -7.95
N GLN A 67 49.66 40.81 -7.48
CA GLN A 67 49.81 39.89 -6.33
C GLN A 67 51.17 40.17 -5.61
N PRO A 68 51.70 39.45 -4.57
CA PRO A 68 51.16 38.50 -3.58
C PRO A 68 51.74 38.69 -2.12
N ASN A 69 51.80 37.62 -1.30
CA ASN A 69 52.47 37.37 0.02
C ASN A 69 51.68 37.67 1.32
N GLY A 70 51.73 36.88 2.40
CA GLY A 70 52.25 35.50 2.61
C GLY A 70 52.72 35.16 4.05
N GLN A 71 52.55 33.89 4.50
CA GLN A 71 53.28 33.13 5.58
C GLN A 71 53.29 33.67 7.05
N ASP A 72 53.43 32.89 8.15
CA ASP A 72 53.54 31.42 8.38
C ASP A 72 53.25 30.97 9.85
N LEU A 73 52.87 29.68 10.02
CA LEU A 73 53.20 28.67 11.08
C LEU A 73 53.06 28.88 12.63
N GLY A 74 52.30 27.95 13.25
CA GLY A 74 52.74 27.09 14.40
C GLY A 74 52.51 27.53 15.87
N GLU A 75 52.55 26.67 16.90
CA GLU A 75 52.43 25.19 17.01
C GLU A 75 52.27 24.74 18.52
N SER A 76 51.66 23.57 18.79
CA SER A 76 51.90 22.64 19.94
C SER A 76 51.70 23.05 21.43
N GLY A 77 50.67 22.48 22.09
CA GLY A 77 50.86 21.26 22.93
C GLY A 77 51.01 21.30 24.49
N ARG A 78 50.13 20.50 25.15
CA ARG A 78 50.32 19.67 26.39
C ARG A 78 49.86 20.13 27.81
N VAL A 79 48.79 19.46 28.28
CA VAL A 79 48.66 18.63 29.52
C VAL A 79 49.12 19.17 30.89
N ALA A 80 48.16 19.21 31.83
CA ALA A 80 48.36 18.90 33.26
C ALA A 80 47.13 18.17 33.84
N ARG A 81 47.31 17.38 34.92
CA ARG A 81 46.24 16.77 35.75
C ARG A 81 46.38 17.28 37.19
N LEU A 82 45.27 17.38 37.92
CA LEU A 82 45.02 16.87 39.29
C LEU A 82 43.90 17.66 39.99
N GLY A 83 43.14 16.98 40.86
CA GLY A 83 42.13 17.59 41.72
C GLY A 83 40.78 16.88 41.58
N ALA A 84 40.27 16.37 42.70
CA ALA A 84 38.91 15.91 42.86
C ALA A 84 38.41 16.45 44.20
N ASP A 85 37.14 16.85 44.24
CA ASP A 85 36.33 16.91 45.46
C ASP A 85 34.87 16.69 45.06
N GLU A 86 34.04 16.26 46.00
CA GLU A 86 32.61 15.96 45.77
C GLU A 86 31.70 17.10 46.27
N SER A 87 30.39 16.94 46.03
CA SER A 87 29.24 17.65 46.61
C SER A 87 28.73 18.96 45.96
N GLU A 88 27.39 19.06 45.97
CA GLU A 88 26.52 20.24 45.86
C GLU A 88 26.65 21.19 44.63
N GLU A 89 25.78 20.98 43.63
CA GLU A 89 25.09 22.12 42.98
C GLU A 89 23.66 21.72 42.52
N GLU A 90 22.63 22.09 43.30
CA GLU A 90 21.25 22.16 42.80
C GLU A 90 21.06 23.46 41.99
N GLY A 91 20.20 23.39 40.95
CA GLY A 91 19.44 24.57 40.53
C GLY A 91 20.17 25.64 39.70
N ARG A 92 20.70 25.27 38.52
CA ARG A 92 21.05 26.23 37.44
C ARG A 92 20.82 25.64 36.04
N ARG A 93 19.57 25.69 35.54
CA ARG A 93 19.33 25.63 34.09
C ARG A 93 19.74 26.99 33.49
N GLY A 94 20.53 26.96 32.42
CA GLY A 94 20.84 28.13 31.59
C GLY A 94 19.68 28.51 30.67
N PRO A 95 19.88 29.46 29.73
CA PRO A 95 18.84 29.88 28.80
C PRO A 95 18.40 28.76 27.85
N ILE A 96 17.23 28.99 27.26
CA ILE A 96 16.54 28.10 26.31
C ILE A 96 17.45 27.80 25.11
N ASN A 97 17.62 26.52 24.81
CA ASN A 97 18.22 26.03 23.57
C ASN A 97 17.24 25.02 22.96
N ASN A 98 16.56 25.41 21.88
CA ASN A 98 15.80 24.49 21.02
C ASN A 98 16.77 23.64 20.17
N ALA A 99 17.59 22.85 20.85
CA ALA A 99 18.49 21.87 20.27
C ALA A 99 17.92 20.47 20.54
N GLY A 100 18.06 19.59 19.56
CA GLY A 100 17.77 18.16 19.70
C GLY A 100 18.86 17.40 20.44
N ASP A 101 18.53 16.19 20.88
CA ASP A 101 19.44 15.32 21.62
C ASP A 101 20.50 14.69 20.69
N PRO A 102 21.80 14.92 20.91
CA PRO A 102 22.87 14.44 20.01
C PRO A 102 23.18 12.94 20.17
N GLU A 103 22.44 12.21 21.01
CA GLU A 103 22.52 10.75 21.12
C GLU A 103 21.63 10.02 20.11
N ILE A 104 20.71 10.73 19.45
CA ILE A 104 19.81 10.19 18.44
C ILE A 104 20.52 10.25 17.08
N VAL A 105 20.79 9.08 16.50
CA VAL A 105 21.40 8.97 15.16
C VAL A 105 20.32 9.15 14.11
N LYS A 106 20.52 10.11 13.19
CA LYS A 106 19.60 10.40 12.07
C LYS A 106 20.34 10.48 10.73
N SER A 107 19.59 10.45 9.63
CA SER A 107 20.12 10.64 8.29
C SER A 107 20.77 12.03 8.12
N PRO A 108 21.92 12.16 7.44
CA PRO A 108 22.50 13.48 7.12
C PRO A 108 21.64 14.34 6.16
N SER A 109 20.67 13.73 5.47
CA SER A 109 19.69 14.43 4.63
C SER A 109 18.43 14.87 5.40
N ASP A 110 18.20 14.32 6.60
CA ASP A 110 17.06 14.68 7.45
C ASP A 110 17.31 16.01 8.17
N PRO A 111 16.48 17.05 7.98
CA PRO A 111 16.62 18.34 8.66
C PRO A 111 15.96 18.39 10.05
N LYS A 112 15.07 17.45 10.40
CA LYS A 112 14.22 17.50 11.61
C LYS A 112 15.05 17.46 12.90
N GLN A 113 14.53 18.03 13.98
CA GLN A 113 15.16 17.95 15.31
C GLN A 113 14.40 16.97 16.21
N TYR A 114 15.12 16.21 17.02
CA TYR A 114 14.57 15.14 17.87
C TYR A 114 14.89 15.39 19.34
N ARG A 115 13.94 15.18 20.25
CA ARG A 115 14.20 15.18 21.70
C ARG A 115 13.49 14.01 22.37
N TYR A 116 14.20 13.26 23.20
CA TYR A 116 13.65 12.17 23.98
C TYR A 116 13.39 12.61 25.43
N ILE A 117 12.14 12.50 25.88
CA ILE A 117 11.74 12.83 27.24
C ILE A 117 11.12 11.62 27.96
N LYS A 118 11.18 11.63 29.30
CA LYS A 118 10.47 10.66 30.14
C LYS A 118 9.65 11.40 31.19
N LEU A 119 8.32 11.28 31.10
CA LEU A 119 7.38 11.95 32.00
C LEU A 119 7.39 11.34 33.40
N ARG A 120 6.81 12.07 34.37
CA ARG A 120 6.78 11.66 35.79
C ARG A 120 5.92 10.42 36.06
N ASN A 121 4.92 10.16 35.22
CA ASN A 121 4.15 8.91 35.21
C ASN A 121 4.88 7.75 34.50
N GLY A 122 6.07 7.98 33.95
CA GLY A 122 6.91 6.95 33.34
C GLY A 122 6.70 6.75 31.84
N LEU A 123 5.79 7.50 31.20
CA LEU A 123 5.67 7.55 29.74
C LEU A 123 6.98 7.98 29.11
N GLN A 124 7.37 7.31 28.03
CA GLN A 124 8.52 7.64 27.20
C GLN A 124 8.02 8.32 25.94
N ALA A 125 8.55 9.50 25.61
CA ALA A 125 8.12 10.24 24.43
C ALA A 125 9.30 10.75 23.59
N LEU A 126 9.16 10.68 22.27
CA LEU A 126 10.03 11.30 21.29
C LEU A 126 9.30 12.47 20.64
N LEU A 127 9.94 13.63 20.62
CA LEU A 127 9.41 14.87 20.06
C LEU A 127 10.17 15.17 18.77
N ILE A 128 9.46 15.43 17.69
CA ILE A 128 10.03 15.67 16.35
C ILE A 128 9.58 17.05 15.88
N SER A 129 10.55 17.96 15.74
CA SER A 129 10.36 19.36 15.36
C SER A 129 10.83 19.57 13.93
N ASP A 130 9.88 19.84 13.02
CA ASP A 130 10.12 19.95 11.58
C ASP A 130 10.05 21.41 11.09
N LEU A 131 11.05 22.19 11.50
CA LEU A 131 11.14 23.62 11.15
C LEU A 131 11.81 23.87 9.78
N SER A 132 12.03 22.81 8.99
CA SER A 132 12.97 22.82 7.84
C SER A 132 12.61 23.79 6.71
N ASN A 133 11.33 24.16 6.56
CA ASN A 133 10.87 25.09 5.53
C ASN A 133 10.83 26.57 5.98
N MET A 134 11.08 26.87 7.26
CA MET A 134 11.00 28.24 7.82
C MET A 134 12.24 29.11 7.54
N GLU A 135 13.37 28.56 7.09
CA GLU A 135 14.62 29.31 6.90
C GLU A 135 14.60 30.35 5.77
N GLY A 136 13.47 30.54 5.07
CA GLY A 136 13.29 31.58 4.07
C GLY A 136 13.23 33.02 4.62
N LYS A 137 12.82 33.21 5.89
CA LYS A 137 12.57 34.56 6.48
C LYS A 137 12.94 34.68 7.97
N THR A 138 14.23 34.84 8.29
CA THR A 138 14.68 35.33 9.61
C THR A 138 15.53 36.60 9.51
N GLY A 139 14.85 37.69 9.12
CA GLY A 139 15.42 39.04 9.08
C GLY A 139 14.86 39.94 10.19
N ASP A 140 15.45 39.87 11.37
CA ASP A 140 15.44 40.89 12.45
C ASP A 140 14.06 41.53 12.78
N ALA A 141 13.26 40.83 13.60
CA ALA A 141 12.11 41.39 14.30
C ALA A 141 12.20 41.01 15.80
N THR A 142 11.99 41.98 16.69
CA THR A 142 12.17 41.84 18.14
C THR A 142 10.87 41.50 18.87
N ASP A 143 11.01 41.06 20.12
CA ASP A 143 9.91 40.90 21.08
C ASP A 143 8.96 42.11 21.09
N ASP A 144 7.65 41.83 21.09
CA ASP A 144 6.65 42.50 21.91
C ASP A 144 5.48 41.51 22.11
N GLU A 145 5.10 41.24 23.36
CA GLU A 145 3.93 40.42 23.73
C GLU A 145 2.75 41.37 23.99
N GLU A 146 1.61 41.19 23.32
CA GLU A 146 0.34 41.82 23.72
C GLU A 146 -0.76 40.77 23.94
N GLU A 147 -1.56 40.99 24.97
CA GLU A 147 -2.64 40.13 25.45
C GLU A 147 -3.97 40.61 24.83
N GLU A 148 -4.77 39.71 24.23
CA GLU A 148 -6.17 40.01 23.89
C GLU A 148 -7.11 39.26 24.86
N GLU A 149 -7.97 40.01 25.55
CA GLU A 149 -8.93 39.50 26.54
C GLU A 149 -10.28 39.14 25.87
N GLU A 150 -11.00 38.20 26.49
CA GLU A 150 -12.34 37.77 26.05
C GLU A 150 -13.41 38.81 26.45
N GLU A 151 -14.20 39.33 25.49
CA GLU A 151 -15.52 39.93 25.78
C GLU A 151 -16.60 39.35 24.84
N GLU A 152 -17.68 38.82 25.42
CA GLU A 152 -18.90 38.37 24.73
C GLU A 152 -19.94 39.51 24.72
N GLU A 153 -20.58 39.80 23.58
CA GLU A 153 -21.92 40.43 23.54
C GLU A 153 -22.80 39.75 22.47
N ASP A 154 -24.01 39.34 22.87
CA ASP A 154 -25.10 38.90 21.99
C ASP A 154 -25.89 40.11 21.43
N ASP A 155 -26.42 40.03 20.20
CA ASP A 155 -27.83 40.39 19.88
C ASP A 155 -28.20 40.06 18.40
N ASP A 156 -29.50 39.94 18.14
CA ASP A 156 -30.14 39.25 16.98
C ASP A 156 -30.31 40.05 15.64
N ASP A 157 -30.77 39.32 14.62
CA ASP A 157 -31.70 39.67 13.51
C ASP A 157 -31.24 40.41 12.20
N ASP A 158 -31.23 39.62 11.11
CA ASP A 158 -31.90 39.82 9.78
C ASP A 158 -31.46 40.85 8.70
N ASP A 159 -31.87 40.48 7.47
CA ASP A 159 -32.02 41.18 6.18
C ASP A 159 -30.78 41.43 5.24
N ASP A 160 -30.87 40.74 4.09
CA ASP A 160 -30.33 40.94 2.73
C ASP A 160 -29.65 42.28 2.34
N ASP A 161 -28.58 42.19 1.54
CA ASP A 161 -28.52 42.84 0.22
C ASP A 161 -27.49 42.13 -0.71
N ASP A 162 -27.73 42.12 -2.02
CA ASP A 162 -26.80 41.61 -3.05
C ASP A 162 -25.72 42.67 -3.39
N ASP A 163 -24.48 42.26 -3.67
CA ASP A 163 -23.59 42.98 -4.62
C ASP A 163 -22.62 41.98 -5.30
N ASP A 164 -22.54 42.03 -6.64
CA ASP A 164 -21.59 41.27 -7.46
C ASP A 164 -20.24 42.02 -7.52
N ASP A 165 -19.10 41.34 -7.35
CA ASP A 165 -17.82 41.78 -7.91
C ASP A 165 -16.96 40.58 -8.36
N ASP A 166 -16.40 40.67 -9.58
CA ASP A 166 -15.59 39.64 -10.24
C ASP A 166 -14.09 39.81 -9.89
N GLU A 167 -13.49 38.90 -9.11
CA GLU A 167 -12.01 38.81 -9.00
C GLU A 167 -11.43 37.42 -9.36
N ASP A 168 -10.25 37.45 -9.99
CA ASP A 168 -9.69 36.37 -10.83
C ASP A 168 -8.59 35.58 -10.10
N SER A 169 -8.99 34.68 -9.19
CA SER A 169 -8.06 33.82 -8.45
C SER A 169 -7.51 32.70 -9.35
N GLY A 170 -6.23 32.82 -9.73
CA GLY A 170 -5.54 31.83 -10.57
C GLY A 170 -5.49 30.44 -9.92
N ALA A 171 -5.73 29.40 -10.73
CA ALA A 171 -5.67 28.01 -10.28
C ALA A 171 -4.22 27.54 -10.20
N GLU A 172 -3.67 27.51 -8.97
CA GLU A 172 -2.44 26.79 -8.68
C GLU A 172 -2.68 25.28 -8.83
N ILE A 173 -1.65 24.56 -9.33
CA ILE A 173 -1.74 23.13 -9.62
C ILE A 173 -1.04 22.38 -8.49
N GLU A 174 -1.83 21.72 -7.64
CA GLU A 174 -1.32 20.78 -6.64
C GLU A 174 -0.73 19.56 -7.37
N ASP A 175 0.61 19.48 -7.41
CA ASP A 175 1.41 18.36 -7.95
C ASP A 175 1.30 17.13 -6.99
N ASP A 176 0.09 16.61 -6.76
CA ASP A 176 -0.17 15.37 -6.00
C ASP A 176 0.23 14.13 -6.83
N ASP A 177 1.53 13.80 -6.81
CA ASP A 177 2.11 12.62 -7.51
C ASP A 177 3.26 12.03 -6.66
N GLU A 178 3.08 11.98 -5.33
CA GLU A 178 4.06 11.52 -4.31
C GLU A 178 3.47 10.43 -3.40
N GLU A 179 2.59 9.55 -3.94
CA GLU A 179 2.28 8.24 -3.35
C GLU A 179 3.53 7.35 -3.39
N GLY A 180 4.27 7.34 -2.29
CA GLY A 180 5.37 6.42 -2.03
C GLY A 180 4.86 5.00 -1.81
N PHE A 181 4.57 4.27 -2.88
CA PHE A 181 4.59 2.80 -2.82
C PHE A 181 6.05 2.35 -2.59
N ASP A 182 6.44 2.29 -1.33
CA ASP A 182 7.49 1.41 -0.85
C ASP A 182 6.89 0.00 -0.79
N ASP A 183 7.56 -1.00 -1.40
CA ASP A 183 7.02 -2.37 -1.53
C ASP A 183 7.21 -3.19 -0.20
N GLU A 184 7.02 -2.55 0.97
CA GLU A 184 6.99 -3.21 2.30
C GLU A 184 5.57 -3.18 2.91
N GLU A 185 4.98 -4.38 3.01
CA GLU A 185 3.61 -4.70 3.47
C GLU A 185 2.44 -4.30 2.52
N GLU A 186 1.23 -4.76 2.83
CA GLU A 186 -0.01 -4.69 2.04
C GLU A 186 0.06 -4.95 0.50
N PHE A 187 0.54 -6.13 0.11
CA PHE A 187 -0.03 -6.81 -1.08
C PHE A 187 -1.23 -7.70 -0.68
N ASP A 188 -2.12 -7.16 0.15
CA ASP A 188 -3.28 -7.89 0.64
C ASP A 188 -4.34 -8.08 -0.45
N ASP A 189 -4.90 -9.29 -0.49
CA ASP A 189 -5.64 -9.79 -1.66
C ASP A 189 -7.08 -10.13 -1.27
N ASP A 190 -7.80 -9.10 -0.79
CA ASP A 190 -9.14 -9.13 -0.20
C ASP A 190 -10.30 -9.57 -1.13
N ASP A 191 -11.55 -9.56 -0.63
CA ASP A 191 -12.87 -9.72 -1.32
C ASP A 191 -13.46 -11.13 -1.63
N GLU A 192 -14.24 -11.63 -0.65
CA GLU A 192 -15.50 -12.45 -0.54
C GLU A 192 -16.30 -13.05 -1.76
N HIS A 193 -17.58 -13.48 -1.54
CA HIS A 193 -18.23 -14.78 -1.87
C HIS A 193 -19.62 -14.71 -2.67
N ASP A 194 -20.74 -15.47 -2.41
CA ASP A 194 -22.14 -15.22 -2.92
C ASP A 194 -22.86 -16.10 -4.01
N ASP A 195 -23.48 -17.33 -3.97
CA ASP A 195 -24.19 -18.35 -3.12
C ASP A 195 -25.67 -18.26 -2.60
N ASP A 196 -26.34 -19.21 -1.89
CA ASP A 196 -26.09 -20.54 -1.20
C ASP A 196 -26.77 -21.78 -1.91
N ASP A 197 -26.36 -23.04 -1.61
CA ASP A 197 -26.77 -24.33 -2.26
C ASP A 197 -27.51 -25.33 -1.32
N LEU A 198 -28.52 -26.10 -1.79
CA LEU A 198 -29.14 -27.23 -1.02
C LEU A 198 -29.74 -28.36 -1.89
N ASP A 199 -29.31 -29.60 -1.62
CA ASP A 199 -29.96 -30.92 -1.85
C ASP A 199 -28.96 -31.99 -1.29
N THR A 200 -29.25 -33.17 -0.73
CA THR A 200 -30.41 -34.10 -0.76
C THR A 200 -30.48 -34.94 0.53
N GLU A 201 -31.64 -35.58 0.84
CA GLU A 201 -31.73 -37.07 0.92
C GLU A 201 -33.19 -37.57 1.05
N ASP A 202 -33.49 -38.75 0.48
CA ASP A 202 -34.83 -39.34 0.40
C ASP A 202 -35.18 -40.24 1.61
N ASN A 203 -36.45 -40.25 2.04
CA ASN A 203 -37.17 -41.52 2.29
C ASN A 203 -38.70 -41.42 2.43
N GLU A 204 -39.34 -42.51 2.02
CA GLU A 204 -40.75 -42.92 2.18
C GLU A 204 -41.88 -42.04 1.56
N LEU A 205 -42.90 -42.74 1.04
CA LEU A 205 -44.02 -42.23 0.24
C LEU A 205 -45.34 -42.84 0.75
N GLU A 206 -46.46 -42.33 0.22
CA GLU A 206 -47.83 -42.83 0.40
C GLU A 206 -48.47 -42.68 1.81
N GLU A 207 -49.08 -41.52 2.08
CA GLU A 207 -50.55 -41.45 2.23
C GLU A 207 -51.09 -40.00 2.20
N LEU A 208 -52.43 -39.86 2.07
CA LEU A 208 -53.22 -38.62 2.18
C LEU A 208 -53.20 -37.58 1.03
N GLU A 209 -53.24 -38.03 -0.22
CA GLU A 209 -53.86 -37.24 -1.31
C GLU A 209 -55.41 -37.18 -1.17
N GLU A 210 -55.94 -36.64 -0.06
CA GLU A 210 -57.40 -36.47 0.09
C GLU A 210 -57.86 -35.26 0.94
N ARG A 211 -57.21 -34.08 0.79
CA ARG A 211 -57.78 -32.77 1.23
C ARG A 211 -57.02 -31.56 0.64
N ALA A 212 -57.65 -30.59 -0.03
CA ALA A 212 -58.94 -30.55 -0.72
C ALA A 212 -58.97 -29.35 -1.70
N GLU A 213 -59.37 -29.54 -2.96
CA GLU A 213 -59.76 -28.44 -3.85
C GLU A 213 -61.12 -27.84 -3.39
N ALA A 214 -61.10 -27.08 -2.29
CA ALA A 214 -62.32 -26.55 -1.66
C ALA A 214 -62.20 -25.10 -1.18
N ARG A 215 -61.28 -24.29 -1.76
CA ARG A 215 -61.12 -22.86 -1.41
C ARG A 215 -60.57 -21.93 -2.50
N LYS A 216 -61.03 -22.09 -3.75
CA LYS A 216 -61.04 -20.97 -4.73
C LYS A 216 -62.34 -20.14 -4.57
N LYS A 217 -62.25 -18.83 -4.86
CA LYS A 217 -63.34 -17.82 -4.90
C LYS A 217 -63.72 -17.06 -3.60
N THR A 218 -62.73 -16.50 -2.90
CA THR A 218 -62.80 -15.20 -2.19
C THR A 218 -61.35 -14.77 -1.87
N THR A 219 -60.90 -13.51 -1.99
CA THR A 219 -61.58 -12.25 -2.36
C THR A 219 -60.61 -11.36 -3.16
N GLU A 220 -60.97 -10.92 -4.37
CA GLU A 220 -60.34 -9.75 -5.00
C GLU A 220 -60.95 -8.47 -4.40
N LYS A 221 -60.13 -7.41 -4.23
CA LYS A 221 -60.40 -6.15 -3.49
C LYS A 221 -60.10 -6.13 -1.97
N GLN A 222 -58.87 -6.44 -1.55
CA GLN A 222 -58.35 -5.87 -0.29
C GLN A 222 -56.81 -5.70 -0.19
N GLN A 223 -56.11 -5.54 -1.31
CA GLN A 223 -54.67 -5.20 -1.35
C GLN A 223 -54.42 -3.95 -2.21
N SER A 224 -54.94 -2.81 -1.76
CA SER A 224 -54.76 -1.50 -2.44
C SER A 224 -54.66 -0.32 -1.47
N GLN A 225 -54.54 -0.58 -0.16
CA GLN A 225 -54.47 0.45 0.89
C GLN A 225 -53.41 0.14 1.98
N SER A 226 -52.57 -0.88 1.80
CA SER A 226 -51.52 -1.25 2.78
C SER A 226 -50.13 -0.70 2.46
N LEU A 227 -49.90 -0.17 1.25
CA LEU A 227 -48.60 0.35 0.81
C LEU A 227 -48.36 1.82 1.20
N PHE A 228 -49.42 2.57 1.52
CA PHE A 228 -49.32 3.99 1.92
C PHE A 228 -49.12 4.20 3.43
N LEU A 229 -49.06 3.12 4.20
CA LEU A 229 -48.90 3.12 5.68
C LEU A 229 -47.58 2.50 6.14
N LEU A 230 -46.77 1.99 5.20
CA LEU A 230 -45.41 1.49 5.47
C LEU A 230 -44.34 2.57 5.27
N TRP A 231 -44.64 3.61 4.49
CA TRP A 231 -43.71 4.69 4.15
C TRP A 231 -43.63 5.80 5.22
N SER A 232 -44.61 5.90 6.12
CA SER A 232 -44.62 6.86 7.24
C SER A 232 -44.11 6.23 8.56
N LYS A 233 -43.23 5.24 8.47
CA LYS A 233 -42.60 4.53 9.60
C LYS A 233 -41.13 4.16 9.35
N LEU A 234 -40.50 4.83 8.39
CA LEU A 234 -39.07 4.71 8.05
C LEU A 234 -38.30 6.01 8.39
N THR A 235 -38.84 6.81 9.31
CA THR A 235 -38.26 8.04 9.83
C THR A 235 -38.01 7.92 11.32
N ASP A 236 -37.08 7.04 11.69
CA ASP A 236 -36.36 7.02 12.97
C ASP A 236 -34.92 6.58 12.67
N ARG A 237 -33.93 7.19 13.33
CA ARG A 237 -32.50 7.18 12.93
C ARG A 237 -31.65 6.11 13.67
N LEU A 238 -30.34 6.11 13.37
CA LEU A 238 -29.23 5.48 14.13
C LEU A 238 -28.94 3.99 13.85
N TRP A 239 -28.49 3.65 12.63
CA TRP A 239 -27.94 2.30 12.34
C TRP A 239 -26.86 2.21 11.22
N PHE A 240 -26.25 3.32 10.77
CA PHE A 240 -25.43 3.30 9.53
C PHE A 240 -24.16 4.18 9.51
N LYS A 241 -23.70 4.75 10.65
CA LYS A 241 -22.67 5.82 10.65
C LYS A 241 -21.28 5.49 11.24
N SER A 242 -21.06 4.39 11.98
CA SER A 242 -19.69 4.02 12.41
C SER A 242 -18.89 3.39 11.27
N THR A 243 -19.35 2.25 10.74
CA THR A 243 -18.57 1.41 9.80
C THR A 243 -18.21 2.10 8.49
N TYR A 244 -19.10 2.95 7.94
CA TYR A 244 -18.81 3.68 6.70
C TYR A 244 -17.62 4.66 6.84
N THR A 245 -17.35 5.13 8.06
CA THR A 245 -16.47 6.27 8.33
C THR A 245 -15.00 5.87 8.49
N LYS A 246 -14.72 4.60 8.85
CA LYS A 246 -13.39 3.97 8.68
C LYS A 246 -13.13 3.61 7.20
N MET A 247 -14.12 3.02 6.51
CA MET A 247 -13.95 2.53 5.12
C MET A 247 -13.83 3.64 4.07
N SER A 248 -14.38 4.82 4.33
CA SER A 248 -14.37 5.93 3.37
C SER A 248 -12.98 6.52 3.10
N SER A 249 -11.99 6.30 4.00
CA SER A 249 -10.62 6.80 3.84
C SER A 249 -9.92 6.13 2.65
N ALA A 250 -9.90 4.79 2.63
CA ALA A 250 -9.30 3.99 1.56
C ALA A 250 -9.95 4.24 0.20
N LEU A 251 -11.29 4.41 0.17
CA LEU A 251 -12.03 4.65 -1.07
C LEU A 251 -11.78 6.04 -1.68
N LEU A 252 -11.31 7.00 -0.89
CA LEU A 252 -11.07 8.38 -1.33
C LEU A 252 -9.78 8.47 -2.16
N VAL A 253 -8.69 7.91 -1.64
CA VAL A 253 -7.35 7.89 -2.25
C VAL A 253 -7.40 7.30 -3.67
N GLU A 254 -8.05 6.15 -3.82
CA GLU A 254 -8.08 5.41 -5.10
C GLU A 254 -8.69 6.22 -6.26
N THR A 255 -9.53 7.22 -5.98
CA THR A 255 -10.19 8.03 -7.03
C THR A 255 -9.25 9.04 -7.70
N ARG A 256 -8.10 9.37 -7.08
CA ARG A 256 -7.09 10.30 -7.62
C ARG A 256 -6.20 9.69 -8.71
N ASN A 257 -6.02 8.36 -8.71
CA ASN A 257 -5.09 7.63 -9.58
C ASN A 257 -5.50 7.53 -11.08
N LEU A 258 -6.33 8.46 -11.57
CA LEU A 258 -6.79 8.57 -12.96
C LEU A 258 -6.63 10.01 -13.50
N TYR A 259 -6.30 10.11 -14.80
CA TYR A 259 -6.27 11.34 -15.63
C TYR A 259 -5.07 12.30 -15.47
N GLY A 260 -3.95 11.94 -16.09
CA GLY A 260 -2.84 12.88 -16.31
C GLY A 260 -3.13 13.93 -17.40
N VAL A 261 -2.82 15.19 -17.07
CA VAL A 261 -2.47 16.36 -17.91
C VAL A 261 -3.07 16.47 -19.33
N VAL A 262 -3.95 17.45 -19.53
CA VAL A 262 -4.24 18.04 -20.87
C VAL A 262 -4.18 19.57 -20.76
N GLY A 263 -3.08 20.17 -21.22
CA GLY A 263 -2.89 21.64 -21.21
C GLY A 263 -3.67 22.35 -22.33
N ALA A 264 -4.27 23.50 -22.02
CA ALA A 264 -4.98 24.34 -22.98
C ALA A 264 -4.16 25.57 -23.40
N GLU A 265 -3.92 25.75 -24.71
CA GLU A 265 -3.26 26.97 -25.23
C GLU A 265 -4.20 28.18 -25.17
N SER A 266 -3.96 29.13 -24.25
CA SER A 266 -4.51 30.48 -24.34
C SER A 266 -3.52 31.42 -25.05
N ARG A 267 -4.03 32.30 -25.93
CA ARG A 267 -3.20 33.26 -26.69
C ARG A 267 -3.37 34.67 -26.13
N SER A 268 -2.47 35.09 -25.27
CA SER A 268 -2.41 36.47 -24.79
C SER A 268 -1.86 37.42 -25.86
N ALA A 269 -2.37 38.66 -25.86
CA ALA A 269 -1.84 39.80 -26.61
C ALA A 269 -1.51 40.91 -25.59
N PRO A 270 -0.44 41.71 -25.81
CA PRO A 270 0.13 42.52 -24.73
C PRO A 270 -0.69 43.78 -24.42
N VAL A 271 -1.06 43.93 -23.15
CA VAL A 271 -1.52 45.20 -22.55
C VAL A 271 -0.31 45.92 -21.92
N GLN A 272 -0.31 47.24 -21.90
CA GLN A 272 0.76 48.05 -21.30
C GLN A 272 0.39 48.48 -19.87
N PRO A 273 1.35 48.54 -18.93
CA PRO A 273 1.07 48.86 -17.53
C PRO A 273 0.73 50.34 -17.33
N LEU A 274 -0.26 50.60 -16.47
CA LEU A 274 -0.40 51.84 -15.71
C LEU A 274 0.05 51.55 -14.27
N ALA A 275 0.54 52.57 -13.57
CA ALA A 275 1.30 52.38 -12.34
C ALA A 275 0.64 53.04 -11.13
N GLY A 276 0.62 52.31 -10.01
CA GLY A 276 0.56 52.87 -8.66
C GLY A 276 -0.73 52.68 -7.89
N CYS A 277 -0.80 51.59 -7.14
CA CYS A 277 -1.02 51.63 -5.69
C CYS A 277 0.01 50.70 -5.02
N GLN A 278 0.19 50.83 -3.70
CA GLN A 278 0.91 49.86 -2.87
C GLN A 278 -0.06 49.43 -1.79
N GLU A 279 -0.39 48.14 -1.78
CA GLU A 279 -1.15 47.49 -0.72
C GLU A 279 -0.34 46.26 -0.29
N GLU A 280 -0.36 45.94 1.00
CA GLU A 280 0.56 44.99 1.61
C GLU A 280 -0.11 43.60 1.70
N GLU A 281 0.07 42.78 0.67
CA GLU A 281 -0.42 41.40 0.64
C GLU A 281 0.23 40.57 1.75
N GLN A 282 -0.53 40.32 2.82
CA GLN A 282 -0.21 39.27 3.79
C GLN A 282 -0.51 37.90 3.16
N GLN A 283 0.49 37.32 2.50
CA GLN A 283 0.43 35.95 1.98
C GLN A 283 0.24 34.97 3.15
N GLY A 284 -0.94 34.37 3.25
CA GLY A 284 -1.22 33.30 4.20
C GLY A 284 -0.53 32.00 3.76
N GLU A 285 0.29 31.41 4.64
CA GLU A 285 0.89 30.09 4.37
C GLU A 285 -0.18 28.99 4.50
N THR A 286 -0.48 28.32 3.38
CA THR A 286 -1.14 27.01 3.40
C THR A 286 -0.15 25.99 3.95
N ASP A 287 -0.31 25.62 5.22
CA ASP A 287 0.60 24.71 5.91
C ASP A 287 0.33 23.24 5.50
N THR A 288 0.81 22.87 4.30
CA THR A 288 0.49 21.61 3.58
C THR A 288 1.03 20.32 4.21
N VAL A 289 1.76 20.38 5.33
CA VAL A 289 2.29 19.19 6.02
C VAL A 289 1.56 19.05 7.34
N LEU A 290 0.88 17.92 7.51
CA LEU A 290 0.13 17.62 8.73
C LEU A 290 1.06 17.41 9.93
N SER A 291 0.52 17.62 11.13
CA SER A 291 1.16 17.27 12.39
C SER A 291 0.54 15.98 12.91
N ALA A 292 1.38 15.02 13.27
CA ALA A 292 0.97 13.66 13.57
C ALA A 292 1.50 13.17 14.92
N ALA A 293 0.78 12.24 15.55
CA ALA A 293 1.25 11.57 16.75
C ALA A 293 0.78 10.12 16.82
N ALA A 294 1.65 9.24 17.33
CA ALA A 294 1.35 7.84 17.55
C ALA A 294 1.78 7.37 18.95
N LEU A 295 1.03 6.43 19.52
CA LEU A 295 1.27 5.87 20.84
C LEU A 295 1.13 4.35 20.80
N CYS A 296 2.25 3.65 20.99
CA CYS A 296 2.28 2.21 21.15
C CYS A 296 2.10 1.85 22.63
N VAL A 297 1.00 1.16 22.94
CA VAL A 297 0.81 0.45 24.21
C VAL A 297 1.51 -0.90 24.07
N GLY A 298 2.53 -1.17 24.90
CA GLY A 298 3.26 -2.44 24.89
C GLY A 298 2.47 -3.63 25.47
N VAL A 299 1.20 -3.79 25.12
CA VAL A 299 0.34 -4.93 25.44
C VAL A 299 -0.63 -5.14 24.27
N GLY A 300 -0.62 -6.33 23.67
CA GLY A 300 -1.55 -6.75 22.62
C GLY A 300 -2.31 -8.04 22.98
N SER A 301 -2.81 -8.74 21.97
CA SER A 301 -3.71 -9.89 22.08
C SER A 301 -3.17 -11.09 22.87
N PHE A 302 -1.86 -11.26 23.06
CA PHE A 302 -1.32 -12.30 23.95
C PHE A 302 -1.83 -12.16 25.39
N ALA A 303 -2.16 -10.93 25.83
CA ALA A 303 -2.70 -10.64 27.14
C ALA A 303 -4.22 -10.90 27.30
N ASP A 304 -4.92 -11.28 26.22
CA ASP A 304 -6.34 -11.58 26.23
C ASP A 304 -6.72 -12.62 27.30
N PRO A 305 -7.86 -12.50 27.97
CA PRO A 305 -8.39 -13.56 28.79
C PRO A 305 -8.78 -14.78 27.95
N ASP A 306 -8.49 -15.99 28.43
CA ASP A 306 -8.91 -17.24 27.75
C ASP A 306 -10.45 -17.37 27.66
N ASP A 307 -11.20 -16.59 28.46
CA ASP A 307 -12.66 -16.49 28.44
C ASP A 307 -13.21 -15.36 27.53
N LEU A 308 -12.33 -14.53 26.96
CA LEU A 308 -12.65 -13.43 26.03
C LEU A 308 -11.54 -13.23 24.96
N PRO A 309 -11.37 -14.14 23.97
CA PRO A 309 -10.47 -13.91 22.84
C PRO A 309 -10.92 -12.72 21.97
N GLY A 310 -9.98 -11.83 21.64
CA GLY A 310 -10.19 -10.56 20.94
C GLY A 310 -10.45 -9.36 21.86
N LEU A 311 -10.15 -9.43 23.16
CA LEU A 311 -10.46 -8.35 24.10
C LEU A 311 -9.53 -7.14 23.96
N ALA A 312 -8.28 -7.34 23.56
CA ALA A 312 -7.34 -6.26 23.25
C ALA A 312 -7.82 -5.42 22.06
N HIS A 313 -8.10 -6.06 20.92
CA HIS A 313 -8.66 -5.42 19.71
C HIS A 313 -10.03 -4.77 19.99
N PHE A 314 -10.88 -5.42 20.79
CA PHE A 314 -12.15 -4.80 21.18
C PHE A 314 -11.98 -3.60 22.14
N LEU A 315 -10.91 -3.51 22.92
CA LEU A 315 -10.61 -2.32 23.72
C LEU A 315 -10.13 -1.15 22.86
N GLU A 316 -9.31 -1.43 21.85
CA GLU A 316 -8.83 -0.45 20.87
C GLU A 316 -10.01 0.27 20.20
N HIS A 317 -11.00 -0.45 19.67
CA HIS A 317 -12.26 0.15 19.20
C HIS A 317 -13.00 0.95 20.29
N MET A 318 -13.12 0.39 21.49
CA MET A 318 -13.96 0.95 22.55
C MET A 318 -13.39 2.20 23.26
N VAL A 319 -12.14 2.61 23.00
CA VAL A 319 -11.60 3.88 23.52
C VAL A 319 -11.98 5.10 22.67
N PHE A 320 -12.28 4.93 21.38
CA PHE A 320 -12.83 5.99 20.51
C PHE A 320 -14.27 6.39 20.90
N MET A 321 -14.98 5.51 21.63
CA MET A 321 -16.38 5.65 22.05
C MET A 321 -16.59 6.61 23.25
N GLY A 322 -16.03 7.82 23.14
CA GLY A 322 -16.17 8.92 24.08
C GLY A 322 -15.31 8.82 25.36
N SER A 323 -15.03 9.96 25.97
CA SER A 323 -14.20 10.12 27.18
C SER A 323 -14.84 11.06 28.21
N LEU A 324 -14.31 11.10 29.43
CA LEU A 324 -14.85 11.96 30.48
C LEU A 324 -14.76 13.47 30.17
N LYS A 325 -13.76 13.90 29.37
CA LYS A 325 -13.58 15.29 28.95
C LYS A 325 -14.31 15.61 27.64
N TYR A 326 -14.34 14.65 26.71
CA TYR A 326 -15.02 14.73 25.42
C TYR A 326 -16.00 13.55 25.31
N PRO A 327 -17.25 13.71 25.78
CA PRO A 327 -18.18 12.59 25.97
C PRO A 327 -18.92 12.18 24.68
N ASP A 328 -18.81 12.97 23.61
CA ASP A 328 -19.47 12.69 22.34
C ASP A 328 -18.82 11.47 21.65
N GLU A 329 -19.67 10.53 21.27
CA GLU A 329 -19.27 9.32 20.55
C GLU A 329 -18.73 9.69 19.15
N ASN A 330 -17.58 9.14 18.79
CA ASN A 330 -16.80 9.48 17.59
C ASN A 330 -16.43 10.99 17.48
N GLY A 331 -16.48 11.74 18.58
CA GLY A 331 -16.14 13.17 18.61
C GLY A 331 -14.68 13.51 18.31
N PHE A 332 -13.80 12.50 18.23
CA PHE A 332 -12.41 12.65 17.78
C PHE A 332 -12.29 12.52 16.24
N ASP A 333 -12.75 11.41 15.67
CA ASP A 333 -12.93 11.20 14.22
C ASP A 333 -13.62 12.40 13.53
N ALA A 334 -14.75 12.84 14.09
CA ALA A 334 -15.51 13.99 13.58
C ALA A 334 -14.75 15.32 13.72
N PHE A 335 -13.81 15.43 14.66
CA PHE A 335 -12.93 16.59 14.78
C PHE A 335 -11.80 16.57 13.75
N LEU A 336 -11.16 15.42 13.53
CA LEU A 336 -10.06 15.30 12.57
C LEU A 336 -10.55 15.49 11.14
N LYS A 337 -11.63 14.80 10.76
CA LYS A 337 -12.23 14.92 9.42
C LYS A 337 -12.71 16.34 9.10
N LYS A 338 -13.18 17.10 10.10
CA LYS A 338 -13.52 18.55 9.95
C LYS A 338 -12.29 19.42 9.67
N HIS A 339 -11.09 18.98 10.04
CA HIS A 339 -9.88 19.79 10.07
C HIS A 339 -8.75 19.23 9.20
N GLY A 340 -9.09 18.41 8.20
CA GLY A 340 -8.14 17.84 7.25
C GLY A 340 -7.12 16.92 7.93
N GLY A 341 -7.63 15.96 8.69
CA GLY A 341 -6.84 14.92 9.34
C GLY A 341 -7.60 13.59 9.48
N SER A 342 -6.88 12.56 9.90
CA SER A 342 -7.29 11.16 9.93
C SER A 342 -6.72 10.43 11.16
N ASP A 343 -7.31 9.30 11.51
CA ASP A 343 -6.90 8.45 12.63
C ASP A 343 -7.01 6.96 12.30
N ASN A 344 -6.09 6.16 12.87
CA ASN A 344 -6.13 4.71 12.79
C ASN A 344 -5.59 4.05 14.08
N ALA A 345 -5.79 2.74 14.21
CA ALA A 345 -5.22 1.92 15.28
C ALA A 345 -5.05 0.46 14.83
N SER A 346 -4.16 -0.27 15.51
CA SER A 346 -3.85 -1.67 15.20
C SER A 346 -3.51 -2.46 16.48
N THR A 347 -3.92 -3.73 16.56
CA THR A 347 -3.63 -4.62 17.70
C THR A 347 -2.90 -5.90 17.27
N ASP A 348 -1.61 -5.94 17.61
CA ASP A 348 -0.69 -7.06 17.41
C ASP A 348 -0.71 -8.06 18.59
N CYS A 349 0.15 -9.07 18.56
CA CYS A 349 0.40 -10.04 19.63
C CYS A 349 0.88 -9.39 20.94
N GLU A 350 1.89 -8.51 20.89
CA GLU A 350 2.51 -7.93 22.10
C GLU A 350 2.37 -6.40 22.21
N ARG A 351 1.70 -5.76 21.24
CA ARG A 351 1.57 -4.30 21.07
C ARG A 351 0.15 -3.93 20.61
N THR A 352 -0.29 -2.71 20.92
CA THR A 352 -1.43 -2.04 20.27
C THR A 352 -1.01 -0.60 19.99
N VAL A 353 -1.12 -0.16 18.74
CA VAL A 353 -0.76 1.20 18.31
C VAL A 353 -2.02 2.00 18.04
N PHE A 354 -1.96 3.30 18.34
CA PHE A 354 -2.92 4.31 17.92
C PHE A 354 -2.14 5.43 17.24
N GLN A 355 -2.70 6.03 16.20
CA GLN A 355 -2.09 7.13 15.46
C GLN A 355 -3.14 8.11 14.92
N PHE A 356 -2.73 9.34 14.65
CA PHE A 356 -3.53 10.34 13.94
C PHE A 356 -2.67 11.44 13.32
N ASP A 357 -3.21 12.13 12.33
CA ASP A 357 -2.70 13.38 11.76
C ASP A 357 -3.77 14.50 11.79
N VAL A 358 -3.33 15.77 11.70
CA VAL A 358 -4.22 16.95 11.54
C VAL A 358 -3.43 18.18 11.10
N GLN A 359 -4.10 19.17 10.50
CA GLN A 359 -3.53 20.51 10.27
C GLN A 359 -2.96 21.11 11.57
N ARG A 360 -1.69 21.55 11.53
CA ARG A 360 -0.88 22.06 12.66
C ARG A 360 -1.65 22.92 13.67
N LYS A 361 -2.42 23.91 13.21
CA LYS A 361 -3.22 24.84 14.03
C LYS A 361 -4.17 24.16 15.03
N TYR A 362 -4.60 22.92 14.76
CA TYR A 362 -5.50 22.15 15.63
C TYR A 362 -4.78 21.08 16.46
N PHE A 363 -3.47 20.89 16.27
CA PHE A 363 -2.72 19.74 16.78
C PHE A 363 -2.71 19.63 18.31
N LYS A 364 -2.56 20.75 19.05
CA LYS A 364 -2.64 20.71 20.52
C LYS A 364 -4.00 20.19 21.01
N GLU A 365 -5.09 20.60 20.35
CA GLU A 365 -6.44 20.20 20.75
C GLU A 365 -6.75 18.75 20.34
N ALA A 366 -6.20 18.28 19.21
CA ALA A 366 -6.24 16.88 18.82
C ALA A 366 -5.49 15.98 19.83
N LEU A 367 -4.25 16.35 20.19
CA LEU A 367 -3.46 15.66 21.22
C LEU A 367 -4.21 15.56 22.55
N ASP A 368 -4.88 16.63 22.99
CA ASP A 368 -5.63 16.65 24.25
C ASP A 368 -6.91 15.81 24.19
N ARG A 369 -7.65 15.78 23.07
CA ARG A 369 -8.78 14.85 22.85
C ARG A 369 -8.32 13.39 22.88
N TRP A 370 -7.35 13.06 22.05
CA TRP A 370 -6.83 11.71 21.85
C TRP A 370 -6.23 11.12 23.11
N ALA A 371 -5.48 11.92 23.88
CA ALA A 371 -4.92 11.48 25.16
C ALA A 371 -5.98 10.97 26.15
N GLN A 372 -7.24 11.39 26.04
CA GLN A 372 -8.31 10.92 26.92
C GLN A 372 -8.63 9.43 26.76
N PHE A 373 -8.30 8.80 25.61
CA PHE A 373 -8.38 7.35 25.40
C PHE A 373 -7.54 6.58 26.45
N PHE A 374 -6.43 7.19 26.87
CA PHE A 374 -5.46 6.64 27.81
C PHE A 374 -5.63 7.20 29.24
N ILE A 375 -6.39 8.29 29.42
CA ILE A 375 -6.64 8.93 30.73
C ILE A 375 -7.98 8.49 31.35
N HIS A 376 -9.09 8.60 30.60
CA HIS A 376 -10.44 8.30 31.11
C HIS A 376 -11.49 8.09 29.98
N PRO A 377 -11.37 7.03 29.17
CA PRO A 377 -12.41 6.64 28.20
C PRO A 377 -13.68 6.20 28.94
N LEU A 378 -14.85 6.48 28.37
CA LEU A 378 -16.14 6.11 28.96
C LEU A 378 -16.44 4.61 28.75
N MET A 379 -16.00 4.04 27.63
CA MET A 379 -16.39 2.71 27.13
C MET A 379 -17.92 2.55 27.24
N ILE A 380 -18.66 3.39 26.52
CA ILE A 380 -20.11 3.55 26.70
C ILE A 380 -20.81 2.19 26.58
N ARG A 381 -21.56 1.79 27.62
CA ARG A 381 -22.15 0.44 27.70
C ARG A 381 -23.12 0.13 26.56
N ASP A 382 -23.80 1.17 26.06
CA ASP A 382 -24.77 1.08 24.98
C ASP A 382 -24.11 1.13 23.58
N ALA A 383 -22.80 1.36 23.49
CA ALA A 383 -22.01 1.22 22.26
C ALA A 383 -21.46 -0.20 22.07
N ILE A 384 -21.16 -0.93 23.16
CA ILE A 384 -20.61 -2.31 23.14
C ILE A 384 -21.37 -3.25 22.19
N ASP A 385 -22.70 -3.24 22.25
CA ASP A 385 -23.54 -4.14 21.44
C ASP A 385 -23.52 -3.78 19.94
N ARG A 386 -22.92 -2.65 19.54
CA ARG A 386 -22.67 -2.22 18.15
C ARG A 386 -21.22 -2.43 17.74
N GLU A 387 -20.25 -2.00 18.54
CA GLU A 387 -18.84 -2.10 18.15
C GLU A 387 -18.35 -3.56 18.13
N VAL A 388 -18.98 -4.48 18.87
CA VAL A 388 -18.78 -5.93 18.66
C VAL A 388 -19.27 -6.41 17.28
N GLU A 389 -20.29 -5.78 16.69
CA GLU A 389 -20.74 -6.09 15.32
C GLU A 389 -19.80 -5.46 14.28
N ALA A 390 -19.09 -4.37 14.61
CA ALA A 390 -18.01 -3.83 13.78
C ALA A 390 -16.82 -4.81 13.74
N VAL A 391 -16.35 -5.27 14.91
CA VAL A 391 -15.31 -6.32 15.01
C VAL A 391 -15.75 -7.63 14.36
N ASP A 392 -17.03 -8.03 14.45
CA ASP A 392 -17.54 -9.19 13.71
C ASP A 392 -17.51 -8.96 12.19
N SER A 393 -17.83 -7.74 11.72
CA SER A 393 -17.76 -7.37 10.30
C SER A 393 -16.33 -7.38 9.76
N GLU A 394 -15.37 -6.83 10.50
CA GLU A 394 -13.94 -6.91 10.18
C GLU A 394 -13.48 -8.37 10.12
N TYR A 395 -13.91 -9.21 11.08
CA TYR A 395 -13.65 -10.64 11.05
C TYR A 395 -14.32 -11.38 9.88
N GLN A 396 -15.53 -10.99 9.42
CA GLN A 396 -16.12 -11.57 8.20
C GLN A 396 -15.33 -11.16 6.96
N LEU A 397 -14.92 -9.89 6.83
CA LEU A 397 -14.11 -9.41 5.71
C LEU A 397 -12.73 -10.09 5.65
N ALA A 398 -12.13 -10.41 6.80
CA ALA A 398 -10.89 -11.17 6.89
C ALA A 398 -11.02 -12.67 6.51
N ARG A 399 -12.24 -13.22 6.49
CA ARG A 399 -12.53 -14.66 6.52
C ARG A 399 -12.16 -15.48 5.28
N PRO A 400 -12.22 -14.96 4.03
CA PRO A 400 -11.75 -15.68 2.84
C PRO A 400 -10.26 -15.46 2.56
N SER A 401 -9.59 -14.50 3.22
CA SER A 401 -8.16 -14.22 2.97
C SER A 401 -7.31 -15.45 3.26
N ASP A 402 -6.69 -16.00 2.20
CA ASP A 402 -5.81 -17.17 2.32
C ASP A 402 -4.59 -16.91 3.22
N ALA A 403 -4.26 -15.65 3.54
CA ALA A 403 -3.25 -15.26 4.52
C ALA A 403 -3.74 -15.54 5.95
N ASN A 404 -4.82 -14.87 6.38
CA ASN A 404 -5.44 -15.05 7.70
C ASN A 404 -5.84 -16.51 7.98
N ARG A 405 -6.30 -17.21 6.93
CA ARG A 405 -6.65 -18.65 6.94
C ARG A 405 -5.45 -19.57 7.15
N LYS A 406 -4.28 -19.20 6.63
CA LYS A 406 -2.98 -19.89 6.82
C LYS A 406 -2.43 -19.58 8.22
N GLU A 407 -2.53 -18.33 8.65
CA GLU A 407 -2.05 -17.83 9.93
C GLU A 407 -2.79 -18.48 11.12
N MET A 408 -4.12 -18.45 11.14
CA MET A 408 -4.91 -19.07 12.20
C MET A 408 -4.70 -20.61 12.25
N LEU A 409 -4.49 -21.24 11.08
CA LEU A 409 -4.10 -22.65 11.01
C LEU A 409 -2.69 -22.87 11.61
N PHE A 410 -1.71 -22.00 11.35
CA PHE A 410 -0.36 -22.07 11.91
C PHE A 410 -0.37 -21.86 13.43
N GLY A 411 -1.06 -20.83 13.94
CA GLY A 411 -1.21 -20.57 15.37
C GLY A 411 -1.83 -21.75 16.12
N SER A 412 -2.79 -22.45 15.49
CA SER A 412 -3.40 -23.67 16.05
C SER A 412 -2.43 -24.84 16.27
N LEU A 413 -1.22 -24.80 15.70
CA LEU A 413 -0.16 -25.81 15.89
C LEU A 413 0.68 -25.59 17.15
N ALA A 414 0.48 -24.47 17.85
CA ALA A 414 1.19 -24.14 19.08
C ALA A 414 0.82 -25.07 20.25
N ARG A 415 1.73 -25.18 21.23
CA ARG A 415 1.51 -25.93 22.47
C ARG A 415 0.26 -25.44 23.22
N PRO A 416 -0.62 -26.33 23.71
CA PRO A 416 -1.80 -25.94 24.47
C PRO A 416 -1.46 -25.04 25.67
N GLY A 417 -2.08 -23.86 25.73
CA GLY A 417 -1.82 -22.83 26.74
C GLY A 417 -0.77 -21.78 26.36
N HIS A 418 -0.15 -21.88 25.18
CA HIS A 418 0.64 -20.78 24.60
C HIS A 418 -0.31 -19.71 24.00
N PRO A 419 -0.05 -18.39 24.19
CA PRO A 419 -0.96 -17.34 23.71
C PRO A 419 -1.15 -17.33 22.18
N MET A 420 -0.15 -17.78 21.40
CA MET A 420 -0.27 -17.96 19.95
C MET A 420 -1.37 -18.96 19.49
N GLY A 421 -1.92 -19.77 20.41
CA GLY A 421 -3.09 -20.60 20.14
C GLY A 421 -4.44 -19.89 20.33
N LYS A 422 -4.45 -18.57 20.61
CA LYS A 422 -5.67 -17.76 20.80
C LYS A 422 -6.20 -17.22 19.49
N PHE A 423 -7.48 -16.85 19.51
CA PHE A 423 -8.15 -16.14 18.42
C PHE A 423 -8.16 -14.65 18.72
N PHE A 424 -7.17 -13.94 18.18
CA PHE A 424 -6.87 -12.54 18.49
C PHE A 424 -7.80 -11.52 17.80
N TRP A 425 -8.41 -11.89 16.67
CA TRP A 425 -9.39 -11.06 15.95
C TRP A 425 -10.59 -10.65 16.82
N GLY A 426 -11.14 -11.60 17.58
CA GLY A 426 -12.46 -11.44 18.21
C GLY A 426 -13.61 -11.54 17.20
N ASN A 427 -14.83 -11.79 17.70
CA ASN A 427 -16.07 -11.74 16.93
C ASN A 427 -17.29 -11.74 17.87
N ALA A 428 -18.51 -11.73 17.33
CA ALA A 428 -19.73 -11.74 18.11
C ALA A 428 -19.91 -13.02 18.95
N GLU A 429 -19.34 -14.17 18.54
CA GLU A 429 -19.36 -15.39 19.37
C GLU A 429 -18.48 -15.19 20.63
N THR A 430 -17.24 -14.74 20.50
CA THR A 430 -16.31 -14.61 21.64
C THR A 430 -16.60 -13.43 22.56
N LEU A 431 -17.05 -12.29 22.02
CA LEU A 431 -17.20 -11.05 22.79
C LEU A 431 -18.63 -10.85 23.36
N LYS A 432 -19.64 -11.48 22.74
CA LYS A 432 -21.06 -11.21 23.00
C LYS A 432 -21.94 -12.44 23.23
N GLN A 433 -21.78 -13.54 22.49
CA GLN A 433 -22.65 -14.73 22.66
C GLN A 433 -22.16 -15.69 23.75
N GLU A 434 -20.91 -16.16 23.70
CA GLU A 434 -20.37 -17.04 24.76
C GLU A 434 -20.31 -16.35 26.14
N PRO A 435 -19.89 -15.07 26.26
CA PRO A 435 -19.90 -14.36 27.55
C PRO A 435 -21.30 -14.28 28.17
N LYS A 436 -22.30 -13.93 27.35
CA LYS A 436 -23.72 -13.86 27.75
C LYS A 436 -24.29 -15.23 28.14
N ARG A 437 -23.87 -16.30 27.47
CA ARG A 437 -24.20 -17.70 27.82
C ARG A 437 -23.55 -18.13 29.15
N ASN A 438 -22.34 -17.65 29.42
CA ASN A 438 -21.54 -17.99 30.59
C ASN A 438 -21.79 -17.07 31.81
N ASN A 439 -22.52 -15.96 31.65
CA ASN A 439 -22.75 -14.88 32.63
C ASN A 439 -21.49 -14.04 32.95
N ILE A 440 -20.62 -13.85 31.96
CA ILE A 440 -19.49 -12.93 31.99
C ILE A 440 -19.99 -11.54 31.56
N ASP A 441 -19.69 -10.48 32.32
CA ASP A 441 -19.96 -9.09 31.91
C ASP A 441 -18.75 -8.53 31.14
N THR A 442 -18.80 -8.59 29.81
CA THR A 442 -17.74 -8.09 28.93
C THR A 442 -17.37 -6.63 29.25
N HIS A 443 -18.32 -5.78 29.66
CA HIS A 443 -18.04 -4.38 30.04
C HIS A 443 -17.22 -4.23 31.33
N ALA A 444 -17.38 -5.17 32.27
CA ALA A 444 -16.55 -5.22 33.47
C ALA A 444 -15.13 -5.67 33.10
N ARG A 445 -15.01 -6.75 32.33
CA ARG A 445 -13.73 -7.35 31.92
C ARG A 445 -12.91 -6.41 31.02
N LEU A 446 -13.55 -5.66 30.12
CA LEU A 446 -12.93 -4.64 29.28
C LEU A 446 -12.28 -3.53 30.12
N ARG A 447 -12.99 -3.00 31.12
CA ARG A 447 -12.45 -1.99 32.04
C ARG A 447 -11.37 -2.54 32.97
N GLU A 448 -11.48 -3.80 33.40
CA GLU A 448 -10.41 -4.49 34.13
C GLU A 448 -9.14 -4.62 33.28
N PHE A 449 -9.28 -4.92 31.98
CA PHE A 449 -8.17 -5.00 31.02
C PHE A 449 -7.50 -3.61 30.85
N TRP A 450 -8.27 -2.56 30.56
CA TRP A 450 -7.78 -1.19 30.46
C TRP A 450 -7.04 -0.75 31.75
N MET A 451 -7.67 -0.88 32.93
CA MET A 451 -7.03 -0.51 34.21
C MET A 451 -5.74 -1.30 34.51
N ARG A 452 -5.63 -2.53 33.98
CA ARG A 452 -4.43 -3.37 34.17
C ARG A 452 -3.32 -3.03 33.17
N TYR A 453 -3.64 -2.72 31.93
CA TYR A 453 -2.68 -2.68 30.83
C TYR A 453 -2.46 -1.30 30.18
N TYR A 454 -3.44 -0.40 30.21
CA TYR A 454 -3.29 0.96 29.68
C TYR A 454 -2.68 1.82 30.79
N SER A 455 -1.35 1.75 30.90
CA SER A 455 -0.56 2.36 31.98
C SER A 455 0.69 3.01 31.40
N ALA A 456 0.94 4.26 31.77
CA ALA A 456 1.93 5.15 31.15
C ALA A 456 3.33 4.54 30.99
N HIS A 457 3.81 3.74 31.94
CA HIS A 457 5.13 3.12 31.91
C HIS A 457 5.25 1.85 31.05
N TYR A 458 4.20 1.47 30.30
CA TYR A 458 4.26 0.49 29.20
C TYR A 458 4.18 1.17 27.82
N MET A 459 3.97 2.48 27.78
CA MET A 459 3.65 3.23 26.57
C MET A 459 4.86 3.99 26.04
N THR A 460 4.92 4.11 24.72
CA THR A 460 5.84 4.95 23.95
C THR A 460 5.03 5.88 23.06
N LEU A 461 5.38 7.16 23.04
CA LEU A 461 4.66 8.22 22.32
C LEU A 461 5.62 8.92 21.35
N VAL A 462 5.19 9.20 20.14
CA VAL A 462 5.91 10.04 19.18
C VAL A 462 5.00 11.18 18.73
N VAL A 463 5.55 12.38 18.60
CA VAL A 463 4.81 13.61 18.26
C VAL A 463 5.62 14.43 17.26
N GLN A 464 5.12 14.59 16.03
CA GLN A 464 5.74 15.36 14.96
C GLN A 464 4.91 16.61 14.60
N SER A 465 5.55 17.77 14.54
CA SER A 465 4.92 19.02 14.08
C SER A 465 5.95 20.08 13.67
N LYS A 466 5.52 21.13 12.97
CA LYS A 466 6.31 22.35 12.73
C LYS A 466 6.33 23.30 13.94
N GLU A 467 6.44 22.70 15.13
CA GLU A 467 6.52 23.39 16.42
C GLU A 467 7.88 23.15 17.07
N THR A 468 8.31 24.06 17.94
CA THR A 468 9.60 23.89 18.64
C THR A 468 9.58 22.69 19.58
N LEU A 469 10.73 22.06 19.84
CA LEU A 469 10.84 20.96 20.80
C LEU A 469 10.42 21.41 22.21
N ASP A 470 10.61 22.68 22.55
CA ASP A 470 10.17 23.27 23.81
C ASP A 470 8.65 23.45 23.88
N THR A 471 8.00 23.79 22.75
CA THR A 471 6.52 23.78 22.60
C THR A 471 5.98 22.36 22.79
N LEU A 472 6.55 21.39 22.09
CA LEU A 472 6.13 20.00 22.13
C LEU A 472 6.36 19.37 23.52
N GLU A 473 7.49 19.65 24.18
CA GLU A 473 7.77 19.19 25.56
C GLU A 473 6.74 19.75 26.54
N LYS A 474 6.37 21.02 26.39
CA LYS A 474 5.30 21.66 27.19
C LYS A 474 3.96 20.95 26.98
N TRP A 475 3.50 20.80 25.74
CA TRP A 475 2.19 20.19 25.44
C TRP A 475 2.14 18.71 25.88
N VAL A 476 3.17 17.92 25.58
CA VAL A 476 3.22 16.50 25.96
C VAL A 476 3.28 16.35 27.49
N THR A 477 4.00 17.22 28.19
CA THR A 477 4.05 17.21 29.66
C THR A 477 2.72 17.64 30.28
N GLU A 478 2.03 18.64 29.72
CA GLU A 478 0.74 19.16 30.17
C GLU A 478 -0.38 18.10 30.02
N ILE A 479 -0.45 17.47 28.86
CA ILE A 479 -1.50 16.53 28.47
C ILE A 479 -1.21 15.12 29.04
N PHE A 480 -0.12 14.48 28.62
CA PHE A 480 0.08 13.04 28.80
C PHE A 480 0.61 12.65 30.20
N SER A 481 1.04 13.60 31.03
CA SER A 481 1.36 13.33 32.45
C SER A 481 0.15 12.83 33.26
N GLN A 482 -1.06 13.00 32.74
CA GLN A 482 -2.32 12.58 33.37
C GLN A 482 -2.63 11.09 33.18
N ILE A 483 -1.98 10.41 32.23
CA ILE A 483 -2.14 8.96 32.01
C ILE A 483 -1.73 8.20 33.28
N PRO A 484 -2.56 7.27 33.80
CA PRO A 484 -2.29 6.58 35.05
C PRO A 484 -1.04 5.70 34.96
N ASN A 485 -0.33 5.57 36.09
CA ASN A 485 0.68 4.53 36.30
C ASN A 485 0.22 3.63 37.43
N ASN A 486 -0.03 2.34 37.14
CA ASN A 486 -0.52 1.38 38.14
C ASN A 486 0.61 0.70 38.95
N GLY A 487 1.88 0.98 38.66
CA GLY A 487 3.05 0.45 39.37
C GLY A 487 3.35 -1.03 39.17
N LEU A 488 2.56 -1.74 38.34
CA LEU A 488 2.71 -3.18 38.09
C LEU A 488 3.76 -3.44 36.98
N PRO A 489 4.38 -4.62 36.91
CA PRO A 489 5.25 -4.97 35.78
C PRO A 489 4.47 -5.14 34.47
N LYS A 490 5.10 -4.76 33.35
CA LYS A 490 4.64 -5.06 31.98
C LYS A 490 4.48 -6.59 31.82
N PRO A 491 3.50 -7.09 31.05
CA PRO A 491 3.47 -8.49 30.63
C PRO A 491 4.81 -8.92 30.01
N ASN A 492 5.14 -10.21 30.13
CA ASN A 492 6.36 -10.77 29.56
C ASN A 492 6.12 -12.24 29.22
N PHE A 493 6.19 -12.57 27.93
CA PHE A 493 5.86 -13.90 27.41
C PHE A 493 7.11 -14.73 27.05
N GLY A 494 8.30 -14.13 26.97
CA GLY A 494 9.58 -14.79 26.63
C GLY A 494 10.11 -15.85 27.60
N HIS A 495 9.29 -16.31 28.56
CA HIS A 495 9.49 -17.53 29.31
C HIS A 495 8.75 -18.75 28.69
N LEU A 496 7.94 -18.52 27.65
CA LEU A 496 7.10 -19.50 26.96
C LEU A 496 7.75 -19.96 25.64
N THR A 497 9.04 -20.31 25.67
CA THR A 497 9.81 -20.64 24.46
C THR A 497 9.33 -21.92 23.77
N ASP A 498 9.77 -22.07 22.51
CA ASP A 498 9.56 -23.26 21.68
C ASP A 498 8.06 -23.65 21.52
N PRO A 499 7.15 -22.71 21.18
CA PRO A 499 5.71 -23.00 21.07
C PRO A 499 5.36 -24.10 20.06
N PHE A 500 6.19 -24.28 19.03
CA PHE A 500 5.99 -25.21 17.93
C PHE A 500 6.82 -26.50 18.01
N ASP A 501 7.53 -26.75 19.13
CA ASP A 501 8.13 -28.07 19.38
C ASP A 501 7.04 -29.07 19.79
N THR A 502 6.30 -29.52 18.77
CA THR A 502 5.19 -30.48 18.84
C THR A 502 5.34 -31.57 17.77
N PRO A 503 4.76 -32.78 17.99
CA PRO A 503 4.69 -33.81 16.96
C PRO A 503 3.79 -33.47 15.76
N ALA A 504 3.07 -32.35 15.80
CA ALA A 504 2.21 -31.88 14.70
C ALA A 504 2.98 -30.99 13.73
N PHE A 505 3.76 -30.03 14.23
CA PHE A 505 4.37 -28.97 13.41
C PHE A 505 5.23 -29.50 12.24
N ASN A 506 6.07 -30.51 12.49
CA ASN A 506 7.05 -31.03 11.52
C ASN A 506 6.43 -32.03 10.52
N LYS A 507 5.40 -31.58 9.79
CA LYS A 507 4.57 -32.40 8.88
C LYS A 507 4.22 -31.66 7.58
N LEU A 508 3.60 -32.39 6.66
CA LEU A 508 3.00 -31.85 5.44
C LEU A 508 1.50 -31.60 5.64
N TYR A 509 1.10 -30.34 5.44
CA TYR A 509 -0.26 -29.86 5.50
C TYR A 509 -0.76 -29.59 4.10
N ARG A 510 -1.84 -30.27 3.69
CA ARG A 510 -2.57 -29.97 2.46
C ARG A 510 -3.70 -29.03 2.80
N VAL A 511 -3.78 -27.88 2.13
CA VAL A 511 -4.77 -26.83 2.43
C VAL A 511 -5.54 -26.47 1.17
N VAL A 512 -6.85 -26.23 1.31
CA VAL A 512 -7.73 -25.74 0.23
C VAL A 512 -7.88 -24.22 0.33
N PRO A 513 -7.30 -23.45 -0.62
CA PRO A 513 -7.47 -21.99 -0.68
C PRO A 513 -8.83 -21.58 -1.25
N ILE A 514 -9.17 -20.32 -1.09
CA ILE A 514 -10.26 -19.65 -1.82
C ILE A 514 -9.77 -19.23 -3.22
N ARG A 515 -8.58 -18.61 -3.32
CA ARG A 515 -7.97 -18.21 -4.60
C ARG A 515 -7.52 -19.42 -5.42
N LYS A 516 -7.57 -19.34 -6.75
CA LYS A 516 -6.95 -20.35 -7.63
C LYS A 516 -5.43 -20.17 -7.66
N ILE A 517 -4.77 -20.66 -6.62
CA ILE A 517 -3.32 -20.65 -6.45
C ILE A 517 -2.79 -22.07 -6.26
N HIS A 518 -1.52 -22.26 -6.61
CA HIS A 518 -0.70 -23.36 -6.11
C HIS A 518 0.50 -22.73 -5.41
N ALA A 519 0.72 -23.05 -4.14
CA ALA A 519 1.86 -22.56 -3.39
C ALA A 519 2.41 -23.63 -2.44
N LEU A 520 3.72 -23.62 -2.25
CA LEU A 520 4.40 -24.36 -1.20
C LEU A 520 5.04 -23.36 -0.24
N THR A 521 4.61 -23.37 1.02
CA THR A 521 5.27 -22.66 2.11
C THR A 521 6.12 -23.66 2.90
N ILE A 522 7.37 -23.31 3.19
CA ILE A 522 8.28 -24.08 4.04
C ILE A 522 8.64 -23.19 5.22
N THR A 523 8.24 -23.58 6.44
CA THR A 523 8.35 -22.71 7.62
C THR A 523 9.12 -23.38 8.76
N TRP A 524 9.97 -22.61 9.42
CA TRP A 524 10.70 -22.98 10.62
C TRP A 524 10.33 -22.06 11.78
N ALA A 525 10.24 -22.63 12.98
CA ALA A 525 10.22 -21.87 14.23
C ALA A 525 11.64 -21.84 14.83
N LEU A 526 12.11 -20.64 15.17
CA LEU A 526 13.41 -20.36 15.77
C LEU A 526 13.23 -19.68 17.15
N PRO A 527 14.25 -19.71 18.03
CA PRO A 527 14.28 -18.85 19.21
C PRO A 527 14.20 -17.35 18.82
N PRO A 528 13.72 -16.45 19.70
CA PRO A 528 13.59 -15.01 19.41
C PRO A 528 14.87 -14.39 18.84
N GLN A 529 14.77 -13.76 17.67
CA GLN A 529 15.90 -13.14 16.96
C GLN A 529 16.06 -11.64 17.23
N GLN A 530 15.06 -10.98 17.83
CA GLN A 530 15.09 -9.53 18.15
C GLN A 530 16.37 -9.08 18.87
N GLN A 531 16.91 -9.90 19.81
CA GLN A 531 18.18 -9.64 20.50
C GLN A 531 19.42 -9.55 19.59
N HIS A 532 19.27 -9.86 18.29
CA HIS A 532 20.31 -9.85 17.28
C HIS A 532 20.06 -8.79 16.19
N TYR A 533 19.19 -7.80 16.41
CA TYR A 533 18.89 -6.71 15.44
C TYR A 533 20.16 -5.99 14.92
N ARG A 534 21.25 -5.90 15.70
CA ARG A 534 22.52 -5.32 15.24
C ARG A 534 23.25 -6.13 14.15
N VAL A 535 22.82 -7.37 13.92
CA VAL A 535 23.40 -8.36 12.98
C VAL A 535 22.39 -8.80 11.91
N LYS A 536 21.09 -8.77 12.23
CA LYS A 536 19.95 -9.20 11.39
C LYS A 536 20.19 -10.56 10.71
N PRO A 537 20.37 -11.64 11.50
CA PRO A 537 20.72 -12.95 10.95
C PRO A 537 19.65 -13.51 10.01
N LEU A 538 18.36 -13.22 10.25
CA LEU A 538 17.29 -13.65 9.35
C LEU A 538 17.25 -12.82 8.05
N HIS A 539 17.38 -11.50 8.11
CA HIS A 539 17.50 -10.64 6.91
C HIS A 539 18.69 -11.03 6.02
N TYR A 540 19.86 -11.34 6.59
CA TYR A 540 20.99 -11.85 5.79
C TYR A 540 20.64 -13.17 5.07
N ILE A 541 19.82 -14.03 5.69
CA ILE A 541 19.38 -15.30 5.09
C ILE A 541 18.25 -15.08 4.08
N SER A 542 17.31 -14.15 4.33
CA SER A 542 16.21 -13.78 3.43
C SER A 542 16.78 -13.30 2.09
N TRP A 543 17.74 -12.37 2.14
CA TRP A 543 18.46 -11.83 0.99
C TRP A 543 19.06 -12.90 0.06
N LEU A 544 19.62 -13.97 0.64
CA LEU A 544 20.21 -15.08 -0.11
C LEU A 544 19.18 -16.09 -0.62
N VAL A 545 18.12 -16.33 0.13
CA VAL A 545 17.09 -17.32 -0.18
C VAL A 545 16.07 -16.77 -1.19
N GLY A 546 15.65 -15.53 -1.01
CA GLY A 546 14.74 -14.77 -1.89
C GLY A 546 15.36 -14.31 -3.21
N HIS A 547 16.69 -14.27 -3.31
CA HIS A 547 17.42 -13.79 -4.49
C HIS A 547 16.85 -14.33 -5.81
N GLU A 548 16.38 -13.50 -6.74
CA GLU A 548 15.84 -13.99 -8.02
C GLU A 548 16.90 -14.17 -9.11
N GLY A 549 18.06 -13.50 -8.96
CA GLY A 549 19.15 -13.53 -9.93
C GLY A 549 19.88 -14.88 -10.05
N LYS A 550 20.73 -14.99 -11.07
CA LYS A 550 21.35 -16.25 -11.53
C LYS A 550 22.05 -17.04 -10.41
N GLY A 551 21.66 -18.31 -10.29
CA GLY A 551 22.25 -19.29 -9.35
C GLY A 551 21.40 -19.52 -8.10
N SER A 552 20.30 -18.79 -7.95
CA SER A 552 19.37 -18.97 -6.84
C SER A 552 18.38 -20.12 -7.03
N ILE A 553 17.60 -20.37 -5.97
CA ILE A 553 16.47 -21.31 -5.97
C ILE A 553 15.49 -20.94 -7.10
N LEU A 554 15.00 -19.70 -7.13
CA LEU A 554 13.94 -19.30 -8.07
C LEU A 554 14.44 -19.28 -9.52
N SER A 555 15.69 -18.85 -9.76
CA SER A 555 16.32 -18.93 -11.08
C SER A 555 16.31 -20.36 -11.63
N TYR A 556 16.63 -21.36 -10.80
CA TYR A 556 16.57 -22.78 -11.16
C TYR A 556 15.14 -23.29 -11.38
N LEU A 557 14.18 -22.90 -10.52
CA LEU A 557 12.79 -23.32 -10.61
C LEU A 557 12.06 -22.72 -11.82
N ARG A 558 12.29 -21.44 -12.14
CA ARG A 558 11.78 -20.78 -13.37
C ARG A 558 12.32 -21.44 -14.63
N LYS A 559 13.61 -21.83 -14.66
CA LYS A 559 14.22 -22.58 -15.78
C LYS A 559 13.60 -23.97 -16.00
N LYS A 560 12.95 -24.54 -15.00
CA LYS A 560 12.13 -25.76 -15.10
C LYS A 560 10.64 -25.51 -15.33
N CYS A 561 10.19 -24.25 -15.35
CA CYS A 561 8.78 -23.86 -15.32
C CYS A 561 8.02 -24.47 -14.12
N TRP A 562 8.68 -24.60 -12.96
CA TRP A 562 8.09 -25.13 -11.71
C TRP A 562 7.58 -24.03 -10.76
N ALA A 563 8.20 -22.85 -10.77
CA ALA A 563 7.78 -21.73 -9.93
C ALA A 563 7.70 -20.42 -10.72
N LEU A 564 6.86 -19.51 -10.23
CA LEU A 564 6.64 -18.17 -10.78
C LEU A 564 7.37 -17.11 -9.94
N ALA A 565 7.19 -17.16 -8.62
CA ALA A 565 7.79 -16.28 -7.62
C ALA A 565 8.26 -17.10 -6.41
N LEU A 566 9.18 -16.53 -5.63
CA LEU A 566 9.63 -17.06 -4.35
C LEU A 566 9.91 -15.88 -3.42
N PHE A 567 9.28 -15.91 -2.25
CA PHE A 567 9.54 -15.01 -1.14
C PHE A 567 10.16 -15.85 -0.02
N GLY A 568 11.15 -15.33 0.70
CA GLY A 568 11.74 -16.06 1.81
C GLY A 568 12.38 -15.13 2.82
N GLY A 569 11.93 -15.19 4.07
CA GLY A 569 12.27 -14.22 5.12
C GLY A 569 11.50 -14.44 6.41
N ASN A 570 11.44 -13.40 7.23
CA ASN A 570 10.52 -13.23 8.35
C ASN A 570 9.69 -11.97 8.10
N GLY A 571 8.43 -11.95 8.53
CA GLY A 571 7.73 -10.69 8.78
C GLY A 571 8.28 -9.97 10.02
N GLU A 572 8.00 -8.68 10.15
CA GLU A 572 8.31 -7.88 11.35
C GLU A 572 7.15 -7.92 12.38
N THR A 573 5.94 -8.34 11.95
CA THR A 573 4.73 -8.48 12.78
C THR A 573 4.96 -9.37 14.01
N GLY A 574 4.25 -9.11 15.11
CA GLY A 574 4.35 -9.93 16.33
C GLY A 574 3.86 -11.36 16.17
N PHE A 575 3.14 -11.69 15.09
CA PHE A 575 2.85 -13.09 14.76
C PHE A 575 4.12 -13.84 14.30
N GLU A 576 4.96 -13.22 13.48
CA GLU A 576 6.21 -13.83 13.00
C GLU A 576 7.44 -13.53 13.90
N GLN A 577 7.47 -12.42 14.64
CA GLN A 577 8.60 -12.03 15.49
C GLN A 577 8.14 -11.43 16.84
N ASN A 578 8.27 -12.20 17.92
CA ASN A 578 7.87 -11.79 19.27
C ASN A 578 8.84 -12.26 20.36
N SER A 579 8.53 -11.97 21.64
CA SER A 579 9.39 -12.31 22.77
C SER A 579 9.55 -13.83 23.02
N THR A 580 8.74 -14.70 22.41
CA THR A 580 8.76 -16.17 22.65
C THR A 580 9.32 -17.00 21.49
N TYR A 581 9.23 -16.53 20.24
CA TYR A 581 9.86 -17.13 19.07
C TYR A 581 10.04 -16.14 17.89
N SER A 582 10.76 -16.58 16.86
CA SER A 582 10.75 -15.97 15.52
C SER A 582 10.46 -17.02 14.45
N VAL A 583 9.79 -16.63 13.37
CA VAL A 583 9.55 -17.44 12.17
C VAL A 583 10.68 -17.22 11.17
N PHE A 584 10.95 -18.23 10.34
CA PHE A 584 11.49 -18.00 9.00
C PHE A 584 10.66 -18.83 8.03
N SER A 585 10.13 -18.22 6.98
CA SER A 585 9.29 -18.88 5.98
C SER A 585 9.87 -18.73 4.57
N ILE A 586 9.55 -19.69 3.69
CA ILE A 586 9.88 -19.64 2.26
C ILE A 586 8.61 -20.02 1.50
N SER A 587 7.98 -19.03 0.87
CA SER A 587 6.73 -19.13 0.13
C SER A 587 7.01 -19.15 -1.37
N ILE A 588 6.69 -20.25 -2.04
CA ILE A 588 6.95 -20.46 -3.48
C ILE A 588 5.63 -20.58 -4.23
N THR A 589 5.36 -19.66 -5.17
CA THR A 589 4.21 -19.75 -6.07
C THR A 589 4.51 -20.75 -7.18
N LEU A 590 3.77 -21.86 -7.20
CA LEU A 590 3.99 -22.99 -8.09
C LEU A 590 3.18 -22.89 -9.39
N THR A 591 3.73 -23.47 -10.45
CA THR A 591 2.96 -23.82 -11.65
C THR A 591 2.21 -25.15 -11.44
N ASP A 592 1.39 -25.57 -12.40
CA ASP A 592 0.70 -26.87 -12.35
C ASP A 592 1.72 -28.04 -12.34
N GLU A 593 2.77 -27.95 -13.17
CA GLU A 593 3.90 -28.88 -13.18
C GLU A 593 4.70 -28.83 -11.86
N GLY A 594 4.89 -27.64 -11.29
CA GLY A 594 5.58 -27.46 -10.00
C GLY A 594 4.80 -28.00 -8.80
N TYR A 595 3.47 -28.00 -8.87
CA TYR A 595 2.59 -28.62 -7.87
C TYR A 595 2.71 -30.15 -7.89
N GLU A 596 2.79 -30.78 -9.06
CA GLU A 596 3.01 -32.24 -9.15
C GLU A 596 4.46 -32.63 -8.73
N HIS A 597 5.43 -31.71 -8.84
CA HIS A 597 6.83 -31.88 -8.43
C HIS A 597 7.20 -31.16 -7.11
N PHE A 598 6.24 -30.90 -6.22
CA PHE A 598 6.45 -30.06 -5.03
C PHE A 598 7.53 -30.59 -4.06
N TYR A 599 7.77 -31.90 -4.00
CA TYR A 599 8.85 -32.48 -3.19
C TYR A 599 10.24 -32.18 -3.78
N GLU A 600 10.40 -32.22 -5.10
CA GLU A 600 11.64 -31.80 -5.78
C GLU A 600 11.88 -30.29 -5.63
N VAL A 601 10.80 -29.48 -5.57
CA VAL A 601 10.89 -28.05 -5.23
C VAL A 601 11.41 -27.89 -3.79
N ALA A 602 10.78 -28.55 -2.80
CA ALA A 602 11.25 -28.53 -1.41
C ALA A 602 12.70 -29.00 -1.26
N HIS A 603 13.08 -30.06 -1.98
CA HIS A 603 14.45 -30.57 -1.98
C HIS A 603 15.45 -29.55 -2.57
N THR A 604 15.05 -28.78 -3.60
CA THR A 604 15.88 -27.70 -4.16
C THR A 604 16.16 -26.62 -3.11
N VAL A 605 15.16 -26.23 -2.31
CA VAL A 605 15.32 -25.30 -1.18
C VAL A 605 16.29 -25.87 -0.13
N PHE A 606 16.11 -27.13 0.27
CA PHE A 606 17.01 -27.78 1.23
C PHE A 606 18.44 -27.99 0.68
N GLN A 607 18.63 -28.13 -0.63
CA GLN A 607 19.95 -28.11 -1.26
C GLN A 607 20.59 -26.71 -1.20
N TYR A 608 19.82 -25.64 -1.37
CA TYR A 608 20.33 -24.27 -1.24
C TYR A 608 20.73 -23.94 0.20
N LEU A 609 19.83 -24.17 1.17
CA LEU A 609 20.13 -23.95 2.60
C LEU A 609 21.35 -24.74 3.06
N LYS A 610 21.48 -25.99 2.61
CA LYS A 610 22.65 -26.84 2.90
C LYS A 610 23.94 -26.39 2.19
N MET A 611 23.83 -25.75 1.03
CA MET A 611 24.96 -25.08 0.39
C MET A 611 25.42 -23.89 1.25
N LEU A 612 24.49 -23.04 1.71
CA LEU A 612 24.80 -21.92 2.61
C LEU A 612 25.45 -22.41 3.91
N GLN A 613 24.86 -23.41 4.58
CA GLN A 613 25.41 -24.04 5.81
C GLN A 613 26.83 -24.60 5.62
N LYS A 614 27.19 -25.02 4.40
CA LYS A 614 28.51 -25.59 4.08
C LYS A 614 29.55 -24.52 3.72
N LEU A 615 29.13 -23.41 3.10
CA LEU A 615 30.00 -22.28 2.76
C LEU A 615 30.25 -21.39 4.00
N GLY A 616 29.21 -21.19 4.80
CA GLY A 616 29.15 -20.19 5.88
C GLY A 616 28.69 -18.83 5.37
N PRO A 617 28.47 -17.86 6.27
CA PRO A 617 28.24 -16.46 5.89
C PRO A 617 29.48 -15.86 5.21
N GLU A 618 29.25 -14.99 4.22
CA GLU A 618 30.28 -14.37 3.39
C GLU A 618 30.30 -12.86 3.64
N GLN A 619 31.44 -12.36 4.14
CA GLN A 619 31.57 -10.97 4.57
C GLN A 619 31.25 -9.97 3.46
N ARG A 620 31.63 -10.28 2.20
CA ARG A 620 31.30 -9.47 1.03
C ARG A 620 29.79 -9.21 0.92
N ILE A 621 28.96 -10.22 1.14
CA ILE A 621 27.51 -10.12 0.93
C ILE A 621 26.89 -9.28 2.04
N PHE A 622 27.33 -9.46 3.30
CA PHE A 622 26.94 -8.58 4.40
C PHE A 622 27.35 -7.12 4.13
N GLU A 623 28.57 -6.91 3.64
CA GLU A 623 29.07 -5.59 3.25
C GLU A 623 28.39 -5.02 2.00
N GLU A 624 27.74 -5.82 1.15
CA GLU A 624 26.93 -5.35 0.02
C GLU A 624 25.56 -4.91 0.50
N ILE A 625 24.88 -5.72 1.34
CA ILE A 625 23.62 -5.37 2.02
C ILE A 625 23.79 -4.07 2.81
N GLN A 626 24.77 -4.03 3.72
CA GLN A 626 25.05 -2.85 4.55
C GLN A 626 25.21 -1.57 3.72
N LYS A 627 25.89 -1.63 2.56
CA LYS A 627 26.03 -0.45 1.68
C LYS A 627 24.74 -0.06 0.98
N ILE A 628 23.79 -0.96 0.78
CA ILE A 628 22.50 -0.66 0.17
C ILE A 628 21.64 0.08 1.20
N GLU A 629 21.46 -0.50 2.39
CA GLU A 629 20.78 0.13 3.53
C GLU A 629 21.41 1.49 3.92
N ASP A 630 22.75 1.56 4.05
CA ASP A 630 23.46 2.80 4.39
C ASP A 630 23.20 3.91 3.36
N ASN A 631 23.10 3.58 2.06
CA ASN A 631 22.82 4.55 1.02
C ASN A 631 21.35 4.97 1.02
N GLU A 632 20.45 4.03 1.27
CA GLU A 632 19.01 4.25 1.31
C GLU A 632 18.63 5.17 2.46
N PHE A 633 19.01 4.83 3.69
CA PHE A 633 18.86 5.70 4.86
C PHE A 633 19.48 7.10 4.65
N HIS A 634 20.65 7.18 4.02
CA HIS A 634 21.31 8.47 3.77
C HIS A 634 20.55 9.34 2.75
N TYR A 635 19.81 8.75 1.81
CA TYR A 635 19.05 9.44 0.77
C TYR A 635 17.56 9.05 0.77
N GLN A 636 17.02 8.83 1.97
CA GLN A 636 15.61 8.52 2.20
C GLN A 636 14.74 9.68 1.71
N GLU A 637 13.59 9.37 1.12
CA GLU A 637 12.58 10.37 0.79
C GLU A 637 11.79 10.75 2.06
N GLN A 638 10.99 11.82 2.01
CA GLN A 638 10.19 12.20 3.20
C GLN A 638 8.92 11.36 3.24
N THR A 639 8.93 10.30 4.07
CA THR A 639 7.76 9.52 4.49
C THR A 639 6.68 10.44 5.08
N ASP A 640 5.41 10.03 5.01
CA ASP A 640 4.32 10.81 5.61
C ASP A 640 4.53 10.98 7.13
N PRO A 641 4.23 12.16 7.71
CA PRO A 641 4.26 12.35 9.15
C PRO A 641 3.58 11.26 9.98
N VAL A 642 2.47 10.66 9.52
CA VAL A 642 1.68 9.70 10.30
C VAL A 642 2.33 8.31 10.36
N GLU A 643 2.76 7.80 9.21
CA GLU A 643 3.52 6.55 9.08
C GLU A 643 4.85 6.64 9.85
N TYR A 644 5.53 7.79 9.74
CA TYR A 644 6.82 8.01 10.39
C TYR A 644 6.71 8.03 11.92
N VAL A 645 5.64 8.61 12.50
CA VAL A 645 5.44 8.52 13.96
C VAL A 645 5.00 7.13 14.42
N GLU A 646 4.25 6.40 13.59
CA GLU A 646 3.78 5.03 13.86
C GLU A 646 4.96 4.03 13.97
N ASN A 647 5.78 3.89 12.92
CA ASN A 647 7.02 3.09 12.96
C ASN A 647 7.91 3.51 14.16
N MET A 648 8.10 4.82 14.36
CA MET A 648 8.99 5.29 15.41
C MET A 648 8.48 4.97 16.82
N CYS A 649 7.16 4.93 17.05
CA CYS A 649 6.59 4.61 18.36
C CYS A 649 6.68 3.12 18.69
N GLU A 650 6.64 2.26 17.67
CA GLU A 650 6.96 0.82 17.72
C GLU A 650 8.45 0.63 18.04
N ASN A 651 9.34 1.26 17.29
CA ASN A 651 10.80 1.17 17.46
C ASN A 651 11.27 1.54 18.88
N MET A 652 10.60 2.49 19.53
CA MET A 652 10.84 2.83 20.95
C MET A 652 10.55 1.69 21.94
N GLN A 653 9.76 0.67 21.59
CA GLN A 653 9.55 -0.55 22.39
C GLN A 653 10.61 -1.63 22.09
N LEU A 654 11.24 -1.59 20.91
CA LEU A 654 12.08 -2.67 20.36
C LEU A 654 13.58 -2.41 20.52
N TYR A 655 14.01 -1.14 20.40
CA TYR A 655 15.41 -0.74 20.27
C TYR A 655 15.86 0.22 21.39
N PRO A 656 17.18 0.43 21.62
CA PRO A 656 17.68 1.47 22.50
C PRO A 656 17.64 2.85 21.81
N LEU A 657 17.67 3.93 22.61
CA LEU A 657 17.59 5.34 22.17
C LEU A 657 18.52 5.72 20.99
N GLN A 658 19.71 5.13 20.92
CA GLN A 658 20.70 5.42 19.87
C GLN A 658 20.32 4.82 18.51
N ASP A 659 19.52 3.77 18.51
CA ASP A 659 19.13 2.99 17.32
C ASP A 659 17.62 3.14 17.00
N PHE A 660 16.89 4.09 17.60
CA PHE A 660 15.44 4.27 17.34
C PHE A 660 15.10 4.48 15.86
N LEU A 661 15.92 5.25 15.14
CA LEU A 661 15.72 5.59 13.71
C LEU A 661 16.48 4.64 12.76
N THR A 662 17.10 3.57 13.27
CA THR A 662 18.04 2.73 12.49
C THR A 662 18.06 1.25 12.85
N GLY A 663 17.39 0.82 13.93
CA GLY A 663 17.41 -0.56 14.43
C GLY A 663 16.65 -1.54 13.54
N ASP A 664 15.59 -1.05 12.90
CA ASP A 664 14.71 -1.67 11.91
C ASP A 664 15.38 -1.79 10.53
N GLN A 665 16.06 -0.75 10.03
CA GLN A 665 16.73 -0.76 8.73
C GLN A 665 18.21 -1.22 8.77
N LEU A 666 19.11 -0.49 9.43
CA LEU A 666 20.56 -0.66 9.24
C LEU A 666 21.16 -1.97 9.80
N LEU A 667 22.23 -2.47 9.15
CA LEU A 667 23.05 -3.59 9.63
C LEU A 667 24.36 -3.05 10.23
N PHE A 668 24.61 -3.31 11.51
CA PHE A 668 25.71 -2.67 12.26
C PHE A 668 26.96 -3.54 12.38
N GLU A 669 26.81 -4.85 12.61
CA GLU A 669 27.90 -5.73 13.08
C GLU A 669 27.93 -7.09 12.38
N TYR A 670 28.95 -7.34 11.54
CA TYR A 670 29.15 -8.65 10.93
C TYR A 670 29.62 -9.69 11.97
N LYS A 671 28.70 -10.57 12.39
CA LYS A 671 28.95 -11.70 13.30
C LYS A 671 28.57 -13.03 12.64
N PRO A 672 29.48 -13.66 11.88
CA PRO A 672 29.17 -14.88 11.13
C PRO A 672 28.74 -16.04 12.03
N GLU A 673 29.15 -16.08 13.29
CA GLU A 673 28.70 -17.08 14.27
C GLU A 673 27.19 -16.98 14.57
N VAL A 674 26.62 -15.77 14.65
CA VAL A 674 25.19 -15.55 14.91
C VAL A 674 24.35 -15.91 13.68
N ILE A 675 24.80 -15.44 12.51
CA ILE A 675 24.17 -15.77 11.22
C ILE A 675 24.19 -17.30 10.99
N ALA A 676 25.32 -17.95 11.28
CA ALA A 676 25.44 -19.40 11.19
C ALA A 676 24.56 -20.13 12.21
N GLU A 677 24.38 -19.63 13.43
CA GLU A 677 23.50 -20.25 14.43
C GLU A 677 22.04 -20.28 13.99
N ALA A 678 21.52 -19.17 13.45
CA ALA A 678 20.18 -19.12 12.85
C ALA A 678 20.06 -20.04 11.62
N LEU A 679 21.00 -19.94 10.67
CA LEU A 679 21.03 -20.74 9.44
C LEU A 679 21.10 -22.25 9.71
N ASN A 680 21.73 -22.69 10.81
CA ASN A 680 21.78 -24.09 11.21
C ASN A 680 20.47 -24.62 11.84
N GLN A 681 19.48 -23.77 12.14
CA GLN A 681 18.12 -24.22 12.50
C GLN A 681 17.29 -24.62 11.27
N LEU A 682 17.64 -24.10 10.09
CA LEU A 682 16.90 -24.28 8.84
C LEU A 682 17.21 -25.65 8.20
N VAL A 683 16.76 -26.72 8.89
CA VAL A 683 16.96 -28.12 8.49
C VAL A 683 15.63 -28.80 8.13
N PRO A 684 15.60 -29.80 7.22
CA PRO A 684 14.36 -30.45 6.79
C PRO A 684 13.56 -31.11 7.92
N GLN A 685 14.22 -31.52 9.00
CA GLN A 685 13.60 -32.17 10.16
C GLN A 685 12.89 -31.19 11.11
N LYS A 686 13.07 -29.88 10.91
CA LYS A 686 12.42 -28.78 11.65
C LYS A 686 11.41 -28.00 10.80
N ALA A 687 11.15 -28.45 9.57
CA ALA A 687 10.30 -27.75 8.62
C ALA A 687 8.84 -28.20 8.74
N ASN A 688 7.95 -27.22 8.89
CA ASN A 688 6.54 -27.34 8.51
C ASN A 688 6.43 -27.14 6.99
N LEU A 689 5.60 -27.95 6.30
CA LEU A 689 5.33 -27.80 4.88
C LEU A 689 3.85 -27.56 4.66
N VAL A 690 3.47 -26.41 4.08
CA VAL A 690 2.07 -26.11 3.69
C VAL A 690 1.97 -26.12 2.17
N LEU A 691 1.24 -27.08 1.62
CA LEU A 691 0.93 -27.17 0.19
C LEU A 691 -0.49 -26.68 -0.06
N LEU A 692 -0.61 -25.42 -0.44
CA LEU A 692 -1.86 -24.71 -0.69
C LEU A 692 -2.29 -24.93 -2.15
N SER A 693 -3.43 -25.58 -2.37
CA SER A 693 -3.94 -25.85 -3.73
C SER A 693 -5.41 -26.28 -3.73
N GLY A 694 -6.20 -25.73 -4.67
CA GLY A 694 -7.55 -26.23 -4.95
C GLY A 694 -7.58 -27.72 -5.36
N ALA A 695 -6.46 -28.28 -5.84
CA ALA A 695 -6.35 -29.71 -6.09
C ALA A 695 -6.29 -30.58 -4.81
N ASN A 696 -6.33 -29.99 -3.61
CA ASN A 696 -6.54 -30.68 -2.34
C ASN A 696 -8.03 -30.84 -1.96
N GLU A 697 -8.97 -30.25 -2.71
CA GLU A 697 -10.40 -30.39 -2.47
C GLU A 697 -10.83 -31.86 -2.47
N GLY A 698 -11.68 -32.26 -1.52
CA GLY A 698 -12.08 -33.66 -1.31
C GLY A 698 -10.98 -34.60 -0.76
N LYS A 699 -9.76 -34.09 -0.51
CA LYS A 699 -8.65 -34.81 0.16
C LYS A 699 -8.36 -34.29 1.58
N CYS A 700 -9.16 -33.32 2.04
CA CYS A 700 -9.04 -32.66 3.33
C CYS A 700 -10.18 -33.13 4.24
N ASP A 701 -9.84 -33.71 5.39
CA ASP A 701 -10.77 -34.28 6.37
C ASP A 701 -10.86 -33.46 7.67
N LEU A 702 -9.98 -32.47 7.83
CA LEU A 702 -9.93 -31.56 8.97
C LEU A 702 -10.41 -30.16 8.58
N LYS A 703 -10.93 -29.43 9.56
CA LYS A 703 -11.39 -28.04 9.40
C LYS A 703 -10.91 -27.23 10.60
N GLU A 704 -10.27 -26.09 10.34
CA GLU A 704 -9.92 -25.08 11.36
C GLU A 704 -11.22 -24.52 11.99
N LYS A 705 -11.19 -24.13 13.26
CA LYS A 705 -12.39 -23.76 14.04
C LYS A 705 -13.07 -22.49 13.52
N TRP A 706 -12.29 -21.44 13.26
CA TRP A 706 -12.80 -20.08 13.10
C TRP A 706 -13.06 -19.76 11.62
N PHE A 707 -11.99 -19.61 10.83
CA PHE A 707 -12.05 -19.30 9.40
C PHE A 707 -12.59 -20.48 8.59
N GLY A 708 -12.58 -21.68 9.18
CA GLY A 708 -13.10 -22.88 8.53
C GLY A 708 -12.18 -23.41 7.45
N THR A 709 -10.88 -23.11 7.51
CA THR A 709 -9.83 -23.60 6.60
C THR A 709 -9.88 -25.12 6.50
N GLN A 710 -10.15 -25.65 5.30
CA GLN A 710 -10.15 -27.10 5.06
C GLN A 710 -8.72 -27.59 4.83
N TYR A 711 -8.31 -28.60 5.58
CA TYR A 711 -6.96 -29.16 5.48
C TYR A 711 -6.90 -30.67 5.74
N SER A 712 -5.77 -31.29 5.42
CA SER A 712 -5.36 -32.59 5.96
C SER A 712 -3.87 -32.56 6.32
N MET A 713 -3.48 -33.44 7.24
CA MET A 713 -2.15 -33.46 7.86
C MET A 713 -1.52 -34.84 7.67
N GLU A 714 -0.44 -34.92 6.89
CA GLU A 714 0.28 -36.16 6.58
C GLU A 714 1.75 -36.12 7.01
N ASP A 715 2.32 -37.29 7.30
CA ASP A 715 3.78 -37.42 7.46
C ASP A 715 4.46 -37.29 6.10
N VAL A 716 5.61 -36.61 6.06
CA VAL A 716 6.47 -36.50 4.87
C VAL A 716 6.76 -37.90 4.32
N GLU A 717 6.63 -38.08 3.00
CA GLU A 717 6.80 -39.39 2.36
C GLU A 717 8.13 -40.03 2.75
N ASN A 718 8.09 -41.30 3.16
CA ASN A 718 9.25 -42.03 3.70
C ASN A 718 10.50 -41.99 2.81
N SER A 719 10.35 -41.89 1.49
CA SER A 719 11.46 -41.75 0.54
C SER A 719 12.25 -40.44 0.75
N TRP A 720 11.53 -39.31 0.79
CA TRP A 720 12.03 -37.98 1.05
C TRP A 720 12.48 -37.81 2.50
N ALA A 721 11.71 -38.30 3.47
CA ALA A 721 12.06 -38.26 4.89
C ALA A 721 13.36 -39.00 5.21
N GLU A 722 13.63 -40.15 4.57
CA GLU A 722 14.94 -40.82 4.70
C GLU A 722 16.04 -40.09 3.92
N LEU A 723 15.78 -39.64 2.67
CA LEU A 723 16.77 -38.89 1.89
C LEU A 723 17.27 -37.65 2.66
N TRP A 724 16.38 -36.86 3.24
CA TRP A 724 16.71 -35.64 3.97
C TRP A 724 17.43 -35.89 5.31
N LYS A 725 17.35 -37.11 5.89
CA LYS A 725 18.21 -37.54 7.01
C LYS A 725 19.64 -37.89 6.58
N THR A 726 19.86 -38.19 5.30
CA THR A 726 21.20 -38.48 4.78
C THR A 726 21.99 -37.21 4.45
N ASN A 727 23.30 -37.35 4.25
CA ASN A 727 24.11 -36.28 3.65
C ASN A 727 23.90 -36.22 2.12
N PHE A 728 22.68 -35.88 1.67
CA PHE A 728 22.29 -35.75 0.26
C PHE A 728 23.19 -34.77 -0.53
N GLU A 729 23.33 -35.02 -1.84
CA GLU A 729 24.21 -34.24 -2.73
C GLU A 729 23.67 -32.82 -2.99
N LEU A 730 24.57 -31.88 -3.28
CA LEU A 730 24.23 -30.50 -3.63
C LEU A 730 24.06 -30.36 -5.15
N ASN A 731 23.08 -29.57 -5.57
CA ASN A 731 22.87 -29.22 -6.97
C ASN A 731 23.95 -28.23 -7.46
N PRO A 732 24.74 -28.53 -8.50
CA PRO A 732 25.80 -27.65 -9.00
C PRO A 732 25.30 -26.41 -9.76
N ASP A 733 24.02 -26.34 -10.12
CA ASP A 733 23.41 -25.15 -10.72
C ASP A 733 23.10 -24.06 -9.66
N LEU A 734 23.12 -24.42 -8.37
CA LEU A 734 22.93 -23.50 -7.26
C LEU A 734 24.27 -22.92 -6.80
N HIS A 735 24.34 -21.59 -6.64
CA HIS A 735 25.53 -20.89 -6.14
C HIS A 735 25.15 -19.56 -5.45
N LEU A 736 26.11 -18.98 -4.72
CA LEU A 736 25.99 -17.62 -4.19
C LEU A 736 25.92 -16.58 -5.34
N PRO A 737 25.30 -15.41 -5.11
CA PRO A 737 25.25 -14.34 -6.11
C PRO A 737 26.64 -13.76 -6.43
N ALA A 738 26.74 -13.09 -7.57
CA ALA A 738 27.94 -12.36 -7.99
C ALA A 738 28.14 -11.07 -7.16
N GLU A 739 29.15 -10.27 -7.51
CA GLU A 739 29.34 -8.90 -7.04
C GLU A 739 28.33 -7.97 -7.75
N ASN A 740 27.49 -7.27 -6.98
CA ASN A 740 26.42 -6.47 -7.58
C ASN A 740 26.95 -5.19 -8.24
N LYS A 741 26.94 -5.19 -9.58
CA LYS A 741 27.40 -4.09 -10.45
C LYS A 741 26.54 -2.82 -10.42
N TYR A 742 25.32 -2.91 -9.89
CA TYR A 742 24.34 -1.82 -9.86
C TYR A 742 24.36 -1.02 -8.57
N ILE A 743 25.14 -1.40 -7.55
CA ILE A 743 25.26 -0.61 -6.31
C ILE A 743 25.75 0.80 -6.64
N ALA A 744 25.02 1.80 -6.14
CA ALA A 744 25.32 3.20 -6.35
C ALA A 744 26.62 3.62 -5.64
N THR A 745 27.44 4.38 -6.35
CA THR A 745 28.81 4.79 -5.96
C THR A 745 29.15 6.20 -6.42
N ASP A 746 28.16 6.92 -6.94
CA ASP A 746 28.24 8.34 -7.32
C ASP A 746 26.88 8.95 -7.00
N PHE A 747 26.90 9.94 -6.13
CA PHE A 747 25.73 10.65 -5.60
C PHE A 747 25.83 12.16 -5.87
N MET A 748 26.71 12.56 -6.81
CA MET A 748 26.93 13.97 -7.13
C MET A 748 25.68 14.60 -7.76
N LEU A 749 25.19 15.66 -7.12
CA LEU A 749 24.11 16.49 -7.67
C LEU A 749 24.60 17.20 -8.94
N LYS A 750 23.87 17.02 -10.04
CA LYS A 750 24.21 17.57 -11.35
C LYS A 750 23.70 19.00 -11.46
N ALA A 751 24.58 19.89 -11.93
CA ALA A 751 24.21 21.27 -12.24
C ALA A 751 23.25 21.34 -13.44
N PHE A 752 22.42 22.38 -13.47
CA PHE A 752 21.47 22.65 -14.55
C PHE A 752 22.19 22.90 -15.89
N ASP A 753 21.77 22.21 -16.95
CA ASP A 753 22.19 22.45 -18.34
C ASP A 753 21.17 23.28 -19.16
N CYS A 754 20.03 23.61 -18.55
CA CYS A 754 18.99 24.48 -19.09
C CYS A 754 18.53 25.51 -18.02
N PRO A 755 17.67 26.50 -18.35
CA PRO A 755 17.00 27.32 -17.35
C PRO A 755 16.14 26.48 -16.40
N GLU A 756 15.95 26.95 -15.17
CA GLU A 756 15.01 26.36 -14.21
C GLU A 756 13.56 26.58 -14.66
N THR A 757 12.71 25.58 -14.41
CA THR A 757 11.27 25.61 -14.72
C THR A 757 10.50 24.94 -13.60
N GLU A 758 9.40 25.57 -13.20
CA GLU A 758 8.48 25.12 -12.14
C GLU A 758 7.80 23.78 -12.50
N TYR A 759 7.24 23.70 -13.71
CA TYR A 759 6.61 22.50 -14.27
C TYR A 759 7.50 21.82 -15.32
N PRO A 760 7.26 20.52 -15.66
CA PRO A 760 8.00 19.82 -16.70
C PRO A 760 7.83 20.44 -18.09
N VAL A 761 8.93 20.65 -18.81
CA VAL A 761 8.94 21.29 -20.15
C VAL A 761 9.26 20.30 -21.27
N LYS A 762 8.62 20.49 -22.43
CA LYS A 762 8.78 19.63 -23.61
C LYS A 762 10.07 19.95 -24.35
N ILE A 763 11.15 19.23 -24.05
CA ILE A 763 12.48 19.42 -24.65
C ILE A 763 12.66 18.73 -26.01
N VAL A 764 11.87 17.67 -26.30
CA VAL A 764 11.86 17.01 -27.63
C VAL A 764 10.43 16.86 -28.12
N ASN A 765 10.20 17.14 -29.41
CA ASN A 765 8.92 16.90 -30.08
C ASN A 765 9.18 16.44 -31.53
N THR A 766 8.79 15.20 -31.86
CA THR A 766 9.01 14.57 -33.16
C THR A 766 7.80 13.71 -33.56
N PRO A 767 7.64 13.33 -34.84
CA PRO A 767 6.58 12.41 -35.27
C PRO A 767 6.62 11.03 -34.61
N GLN A 768 7.78 10.60 -34.10
CA GLN A 768 7.95 9.31 -33.40
C GLN A 768 7.71 9.41 -31.89
N GLY A 769 7.71 10.62 -31.32
CA GLY A 769 7.60 10.81 -29.88
C GLY A 769 8.01 12.18 -29.38
N CYS A 770 7.65 12.47 -28.12
CA CYS A 770 8.05 13.67 -27.40
C CYS A 770 8.60 13.35 -26.00
N LEU A 771 9.36 14.28 -25.45
CA LEU A 771 10.00 14.17 -24.13
C LEU A 771 9.74 15.43 -23.31
N TRP A 772 9.21 15.22 -22.12
CA TRP A 772 9.07 16.19 -21.04
C TRP A 772 10.21 16.02 -20.03
N TYR A 773 10.65 17.13 -19.43
CA TYR A 773 11.80 17.15 -18.51
C TYR A 773 11.65 18.20 -17.41
N LYS A 774 12.00 17.84 -16.16
CA LYS A 774 12.08 18.72 -14.98
C LYS A 774 13.34 18.34 -14.19
N LYS A 775 14.37 19.20 -14.17
CA LYS A 775 15.51 19.01 -13.25
C LYS A 775 15.00 19.23 -11.83
N ASP A 776 15.25 18.30 -10.92
CA ASP A 776 14.89 18.51 -9.52
C ASP A 776 15.65 19.71 -8.92
N ASN A 777 14.90 20.59 -8.26
CA ASN A 777 15.35 21.73 -7.46
C ASN A 777 14.70 21.77 -6.06
N LYS A 778 13.75 20.87 -5.75
CA LYS A 778 13.02 20.77 -4.47
C LYS A 778 13.83 19.92 -3.49
N PHE A 779 13.97 18.63 -3.80
CA PHE A 779 14.47 17.58 -2.89
C PHE A 779 15.99 17.50 -2.82
N LYS A 780 16.68 17.72 -3.94
CA LYS A 780 18.16 17.74 -4.05
C LYS A 780 18.80 16.38 -3.68
N ILE A 781 18.12 15.28 -3.99
CA ILE A 781 18.58 13.90 -3.76
C ILE A 781 19.18 13.27 -5.04
N PRO A 782 20.09 12.28 -4.93
CA PRO A 782 20.75 11.62 -6.07
C PRO A 782 19.86 10.55 -6.76
N LYS A 783 18.54 10.73 -6.77
CA LYS A 783 17.58 9.85 -7.42
C LYS A 783 17.02 10.48 -8.71
N ALA A 784 16.41 9.68 -9.59
CA ALA A 784 15.70 10.16 -10.76
C ALA A 784 14.50 9.27 -11.12
N TYR A 785 13.51 9.86 -11.76
CA TYR A 785 12.29 9.19 -12.21
C TYR A 785 12.20 9.22 -13.74
N ILE A 786 12.00 8.05 -14.34
CA ILE A 786 11.98 7.86 -15.80
C ILE A 786 10.69 7.11 -16.16
N ARG A 787 9.76 7.78 -16.85
CA ARG A 787 8.49 7.20 -17.30
C ARG A 787 8.35 7.32 -18.82
N PHE A 788 8.13 6.20 -19.49
CA PHE A 788 7.99 6.13 -20.94
C PHE A 788 6.71 5.36 -21.32
N HIS A 789 5.84 5.97 -22.13
CA HIS A 789 4.61 5.38 -22.63
C HIS A 789 4.76 5.10 -24.13
N LEU A 790 4.77 3.81 -24.50
CA LEU A 790 4.90 3.31 -25.87
C LEU A 790 3.50 3.00 -26.41
N ILE A 791 2.91 3.99 -27.08
CA ILE A 791 1.48 4.04 -27.41
C ILE A 791 1.20 3.36 -28.76
N SER A 792 0.19 2.49 -28.81
CA SER A 792 -0.22 1.79 -30.02
C SER A 792 -1.74 1.54 -30.08
N PRO A 793 -2.46 2.01 -31.12
CA PRO A 793 -3.88 1.72 -31.31
C PRO A 793 -4.16 0.25 -31.67
N LEU A 794 -3.14 -0.62 -31.66
CA LEU A 794 -3.28 -2.06 -31.91
C LEU A 794 -4.05 -2.78 -30.79
N ILE A 795 -3.87 -2.36 -29.54
CA ILE A 795 -4.33 -3.06 -28.33
C ILE A 795 -5.87 -3.13 -28.32
N GLN A 796 -6.54 -1.99 -28.46
CA GLN A 796 -7.99 -1.87 -28.32
C GLN A 796 -8.80 -2.49 -29.49
N LYS A 797 -8.16 -2.92 -30.60
CA LYS A 797 -8.86 -3.46 -31.79
C LYS A 797 -9.74 -4.68 -31.50
N SER A 798 -9.41 -5.50 -30.51
CA SER A 798 -10.21 -6.65 -30.08
C SER A 798 -9.82 -7.13 -28.67
N ALA A 799 -10.72 -7.81 -27.95
CA ALA A 799 -10.37 -8.48 -26.67
C ALA A 799 -9.17 -9.43 -26.81
N ALA A 800 -9.03 -10.11 -27.95
CA ALA A 800 -7.87 -10.97 -28.22
C ALA A 800 -6.55 -10.17 -28.35
N ASN A 801 -6.59 -8.96 -28.91
CA ASN A 801 -5.42 -8.08 -28.96
C ASN A 801 -5.03 -7.57 -27.57
N VAL A 802 -6.01 -7.25 -26.72
CA VAL A 802 -5.74 -6.86 -25.32
C VAL A 802 -5.09 -8.04 -24.58
N VAL A 803 -5.66 -9.24 -24.66
CA VAL A 803 -5.09 -10.42 -23.98
C VAL A 803 -3.71 -10.82 -24.54
N LEU A 804 -3.46 -10.67 -25.85
CA LEU A 804 -2.12 -10.88 -26.41
C LEU A 804 -1.12 -9.81 -25.95
N PHE A 805 -1.57 -8.59 -25.66
CA PHE A 805 -0.76 -7.55 -25.03
C PHE A 805 -0.47 -7.86 -23.56
N ASP A 806 -1.49 -8.27 -22.80
CA ASP A 806 -1.36 -8.70 -21.40
C ASP A 806 -0.35 -9.88 -21.29
N ILE A 807 -0.44 -10.89 -22.16
CA ILE A 807 0.52 -12.01 -22.25
C ILE A 807 1.93 -11.53 -22.64
N PHE A 808 2.03 -10.59 -23.61
CA PHE A 808 3.32 -10.03 -24.05
C PHE A 808 4.06 -9.32 -22.91
N VAL A 809 3.38 -8.46 -22.14
CA VAL A 809 3.99 -7.73 -21.02
C VAL A 809 4.40 -8.70 -19.91
N ASN A 810 3.54 -9.66 -19.54
CA ASN A 810 3.89 -10.68 -18.54
C ASN A 810 5.12 -11.51 -18.93
N ILE A 811 5.26 -11.91 -20.20
CA ILE A 811 6.45 -12.62 -20.68
C ILE A 811 7.69 -11.71 -20.70
N LEU A 812 7.54 -10.42 -21.02
CA LEU A 812 8.65 -9.45 -21.00
C LEU A 812 9.18 -9.27 -19.58
N THR A 813 8.31 -9.08 -18.59
CA THR A 813 8.67 -9.01 -17.17
C THR A 813 9.32 -10.31 -16.70
N HIS A 814 8.74 -11.48 -17.02
CA HIS A 814 9.33 -12.78 -16.68
C HIS A 814 10.74 -12.99 -17.27
N ASN A 815 10.97 -12.53 -18.50
CA ASN A 815 12.29 -12.59 -19.14
C ASN A 815 13.30 -11.60 -18.50
N LEU A 816 12.82 -10.48 -17.94
CA LEU A 816 13.65 -9.43 -17.33
C LEU A 816 13.99 -9.68 -15.86
N ALA A 817 13.22 -10.49 -15.13
CA ALA A 817 13.43 -10.70 -13.70
C ALA A 817 14.87 -11.17 -13.33
N GLU A 818 15.34 -12.33 -13.84
CA GLU A 818 16.70 -12.82 -13.54
C GLU A 818 17.85 -11.83 -13.90
N PRO A 819 17.85 -11.12 -15.05
CA PRO A 819 18.91 -10.17 -15.39
C PRO A 819 18.76 -8.77 -14.76
N ALA A 820 17.56 -8.36 -14.34
CA ALA A 820 17.29 -7.05 -13.74
C ALA A 820 17.32 -7.07 -12.21
N TYR A 821 17.16 -8.22 -11.55
CA TYR A 821 17.09 -8.33 -10.08
C TYR A 821 18.31 -7.73 -9.34
N GLU A 822 19.51 -7.80 -9.91
CA GLU A 822 20.69 -7.13 -9.33
C GLU A 822 20.53 -5.59 -9.28
N ALA A 823 19.71 -5.00 -10.15
CA ALA A 823 19.42 -3.56 -10.16
C ALA A 823 18.35 -3.21 -9.14
N ASP A 824 17.27 -3.99 -9.13
CA ASP A 824 16.15 -3.95 -8.17
C ASP A 824 16.67 -3.84 -6.73
N VAL A 825 17.46 -4.84 -6.34
CA VAL A 825 18.17 -4.97 -5.04
C VAL A 825 19.22 -3.87 -4.80
N ALA A 826 19.58 -3.07 -5.79
CA ALA A 826 20.51 -1.94 -5.65
C ALA A 826 19.79 -0.57 -5.59
N GLN A 827 18.51 -0.57 -5.20
CA GLN A 827 17.62 0.59 -5.18
C GLN A 827 17.48 1.25 -6.57
N LEU A 828 17.06 0.42 -7.54
CA LEU A 828 16.73 0.78 -8.92
C LEU A 828 15.51 -0.01 -9.40
N GLU A 829 14.32 0.35 -8.93
CA GLU A 829 13.06 -0.30 -9.32
C GLU A 829 12.71 -0.11 -10.80
N TYR A 830 11.93 -1.06 -11.34
CA TYR A 830 11.24 -0.90 -12.63
C TYR A 830 9.86 -1.55 -12.64
N LYS A 831 8.85 -0.86 -13.23
CA LYS A 831 7.47 -1.36 -13.35
C LYS A 831 7.03 -1.33 -14.82
N LEU A 832 6.65 -2.49 -15.36
CA LEU A 832 6.17 -2.66 -16.74
C LEU A 832 4.65 -2.89 -16.72
N VAL A 833 3.88 -1.86 -17.08
CA VAL A 833 2.41 -1.86 -16.97
C VAL A 833 1.76 -1.92 -18.34
N ALA A 834 0.82 -2.86 -18.50
CA ALA A 834 -0.04 -2.98 -19.66
C ALA A 834 -1.17 -1.95 -19.61
N GLY A 835 -0.90 -0.72 -20.06
CA GLY A 835 -1.89 0.35 -20.13
C GLY A 835 -2.88 0.20 -21.29
N GLU A 836 -4.04 0.84 -21.18
CA GLU A 836 -5.15 0.68 -22.14
C GLU A 836 -4.81 1.13 -23.57
N HIS A 837 -3.81 2.01 -23.73
CA HIS A 837 -3.35 2.55 -25.00
C HIS A 837 -1.91 2.13 -25.37
N GLY A 838 -1.14 1.51 -24.47
CA GLY A 838 0.30 1.31 -24.68
C GLY A 838 1.03 0.63 -23.51
N LEU A 839 2.32 0.35 -23.73
CA LEU A 839 3.21 -0.16 -22.67
C LEU A 839 3.77 1.02 -21.89
N ILE A 840 3.51 1.06 -20.58
CA ILE A 840 4.12 2.05 -19.68
C ILE A 840 5.33 1.39 -19.02
N ILE A 841 6.48 2.02 -19.15
CA ILE A 841 7.73 1.69 -18.49
C ILE A 841 7.97 2.77 -17.43
N ARG A 842 8.00 2.40 -16.15
CA ARG A 842 8.46 3.24 -15.04
C ARG A 842 9.82 2.71 -14.55
N VAL A 843 10.76 3.59 -14.23
CA VAL A 843 12.04 3.26 -13.58
C VAL A 843 12.39 4.36 -12.58
N LYS A 844 12.62 4.04 -11.29
CA LYS A 844 13.04 5.01 -10.24
C LYS A 844 14.29 4.53 -9.49
N GLY A 845 14.88 5.39 -8.65
CA GLY A 845 16.09 5.09 -7.87
C GLY A 845 17.34 5.89 -8.24
N PHE A 846 18.53 5.41 -7.87
CA PHE A 846 19.78 6.17 -7.94
C PHE A 846 20.27 6.50 -9.36
N ASN A 847 20.48 7.79 -9.65
CA ASN A 847 20.70 8.32 -11.00
C ASN A 847 21.99 7.85 -11.70
N HIS A 848 22.96 7.27 -10.98
CA HIS A 848 24.20 6.76 -11.55
C HIS A 848 23.94 5.52 -12.43
N LYS A 849 23.05 4.62 -11.98
CA LYS A 849 22.93 3.27 -12.52
C LYS A 849 21.64 3.04 -13.31
N LEU A 850 20.62 3.89 -13.11
CA LEU A 850 19.40 3.94 -13.91
C LEU A 850 19.59 3.80 -15.44
N PRO A 851 20.59 4.45 -16.09
CA PRO A 851 20.81 4.29 -17.52
C PRO A 851 21.09 2.85 -17.96
N LEU A 852 21.70 2.02 -17.11
CA LEU A 852 22.01 0.62 -17.42
C LEU A 852 20.76 -0.25 -17.35
N LEU A 853 19.89 -0.01 -16.37
CA LEU A 853 18.61 -0.72 -16.23
C LEU A 853 17.63 -0.36 -17.37
N PHE A 854 17.49 0.93 -17.70
CA PHE A 854 16.65 1.36 -18.81
C PHE A 854 17.11 0.74 -20.15
N GLN A 855 18.43 0.71 -20.41
CA GLN A 855 18.97 0.07 -21.62
C GLN A 855 18.67 -1.44 -21.65
N LEU A 856 18.82 -2.15 -20.52
CA LEU A 856 18.47 -3.57 -20.40
C LEU A 856 17.00 -3.84 -20.74
N ILE A 857 16.07 -3.03 -20.20
CA ILE A 857 14.63 -3.15 -20.46
C ILE A 857 14.32 -2.97 -21.95
N ILE A 858 14.88 -1.92 -22.58
CA ILE A 858 14.64 -1.63 -24.00
C ILE A 858 15.31 -2.67 -24.92
N ASP A 859 16.45 -3.25 -24.51
CA ASP A 859 17.08 -4.36 -25.23
C ASP A 859 16.22 -5.62 -25.22
N TYR A 860 15.68 -6.02 -24.06
CA TYR A 860 14.78 -7.16 -23.93
C TYR A 860 13.44 -6.94 -24.64
N LEU A 861 12.93 -5.70 -24.64
CA LEU A 861 11.77 -5.30 -25.43
C LEU A 861 12.04 -5.42 -26.93
N ALA A 862 13.19 -4.97 -27.41
CA ALA A 862 13.59 -5.05 -28.82
C ALA A 862 13.76 -6.52 -29.27
N GLU A 863 14.45 -7.32 -28.46
CA GLU A 863 14.87 -8.70 -28.77
C GLU A 863 13.89 -9.76 -28.22
N PHE A 864 12.70 -9.34 -27.79
CA PHE A 864 11.64 -10.17 -27.21
C PHE A 864 11.45 -11.52 -27.92
N SER A 865 11.48 -12.59 -27.13
CA SER A 865 11.18 -13.95 -27.55
C SER A 865 10.44 -14.71 -26.44
N SER A 866 9.83 -15.84 -26.79
CA SER A 866 9.14 -16.72 -25.86
C SER A 866 9.27 -18.18 -26.31
N THR A 867 9.35 -19.10 -25.35
CA THR A 867 9.30 -20.55 -25.61
C THR A 867 7.86 -21.06 -25.47
N PRO A 868 7.49 -22.21 -26.08
CA PRO A 868 6.17 -22.80 -25.90
C PRO A 868 5.82 -23.10 -24.43
N ALA A 869 6.83 -23.44 -23.61
CA ALA A 869 6.64 -23.68 -22.17
C ALA A 869 6.29 -22.38 -21.42
N VAL A 870 7.10 -21.31 -21.60
CA VAL A 870 6.86 -20.01 -20.96
C VAL A 870 5.54 -19.39 -21.44
N PHE A 871 5.22 -19.49 -22.74
CA PHE A 871 3.92 -19.08 -23.27
C PHE A 871 2.76 -19.79 -22.58
N THR A 872 2.83 -21.12 -22.45
CA THR A 872 1.77 -21.91 -21.79
C THR A 872 1.64 -21.55 -20.31
N MET A 873 2.76 -21.48 -19.60
CA MET A 873 2.83 -21.11 -18.18
C MET A 873 2.18 -19.74 -17.90
N ILE A 874 2.56 -18.70 -18.65
CA ILE A 874 1.97 -17.36 -18.51
C ILE A 874 0.50 -17.35 -18.95
N THR A 875 0.12 -18.12 -19.97
CA THR A 875 -1.28 -18.22 -20.43
C THR A 875 -2.19 -18.86 -19.37
N GLU A 876 -1.76 -19.93 -18.70
CA GLU A 876 -2.53 -20.53 -17.60
C GLU A 876 -2.54 -19.64 -16.35
N GLN A 877 -1.42 -19.00 -16.01
CA GLN A 877 -1.38 -18.05 -14.88
C GLN A 877 -2.34 -16.88 -15.11
N LEU A 878 -2.38 -16.30 -16.32
CA LEU A 878 -3.29 -15.20 -16.64
C LEU A 878 -4.77 -15.61 -16.54
N LYS A 879 -5.11 -16.89 -16.79
CA LYS A 879 -6.47 -17.41 -16.52
C LYS A 879 -6.77 -17.46 -15.02
N LYS A 880 -5.80 -17.86 -14.20
CA LYS A 880 -5.94 -17.85 -12.73
C LYS A 880 -6.11 -16.42 -12.24
N THR A 881 -5.29 -15.47 -12.69
CA THR A 881 -5.41 -14.04 -12.40
C THR A 881 -6.79 -13.48 -12.78
N TYR A 882 -7.23 -13.65 -14.04
CA TYR A 882 -8.54 -13.14 -14.47
C TYR A 882 -9.72 -13.81 -13.76
N PHE A 883 -9.60 -15.08 -13.37
CA PHE A 883 -10.60 -15.72 -12.52
C PHE A 883 -10.60 -15.13 -11.10
N ASN A 884 -9.43 -15.00 -10.47
CA ASN A 884 -9.28 -14.51 -9.10
C ASN A 884 -9.74 -13.05 -8.96
N ILE A 885 -9.55 -12.20 -9.97
CA ILE A 885 -10.12 -10.86 -9.98
C ILE A 885 -11.65 -10.94 -10.13
N LEU A 886 -12.16 -11.64 -11.16
CA LEU A 886 -13.60 -11.72 -11.44
C LEU A 886 -14.48 -12.30 -10.32
N ILE A 887 -13.90 -13.04 -9.37
CA ILE A 887 -14.65 -13.54 -8.21
C ILE A 887 -14.88 -12.46 -7.14
N LYS A 888 -13.95 -11.51 -6.95
CA LYS A 888 -14.05 -10.39 -5.99
C LYS A 888 -15.26 -9.48 -6.31
N PRO A 889 -16.21 -9.27 -5.37
CA PRO A 889 -17.37 -8.41 -5.62
C PRO A 889 -17.04 -6.95 -5.97
N GLU A 890 -16.05 -6.33 -5.32
CA GLU A 890 -15.60 -4.95 -5.58
C GLU A 890 -15.14 -4.81 -7.04
N THR A 891 -14.10 -5.56 -7.42
CA THR A 891 -13.50 -5.42 -8.75
C THR A 891 -14.46 -5.81 -9.89
N LEU A 892 -15.42 -6.70 -9.62
CA LEU A 892 -16.50 -7.05 -10.54
C LEU A 892 -17.51 -5.90 -10.71
N ALA A 893 -17.86 -5.19 -9.64
CA ALA A 893 -18.66 -3.97 -9.71
C ALA A 893 -17.91 -2.85 -10.45
N LYS A 894 -16.61 -2.70 -10.18
CA LYS A 894 -15.68 -1.75 -10.82
C LYS A 894 -15.57 -1.98 -12.32
N ASP A 895 -15.34 -3.22 -12.80
CA ASP A 895 -15.30 -3.52 -14.24
C ASP A 895 -16.65 -3.28 -14.94
N VAL A 896 -17.76 -3.65 -14.28
CA VAL A 896 -19.10 -3.43 -14.86
C VAL A 896 -19.48 -1.94 -14.89
N ARG A 897 -19.07 -1.16 -13.89
CA ARG A 897 -19.18 0.31 -13.88
C ARG A 897 -18.39 0.93 -15.03
N LEU A 898 -17.10 0.59 -15.15
CA LEU A 898 -16.23 1.12 -16.22
C LEU A 898 -16.70 0.68 -17.62
N LEU A 899 -17.22 -0.55 -17.77
CA LEU A 899 -17.80 -1.05 -19.03
C LEU A 899 -19.06 -0.27 -19.48
N ILE A 900 -19.78 0.36 -18.55
CA ILE A 900 -20.91 1.25 -18.85
C ILE A 900 -20.42 2.65 -19.21
N LEU A 901 -19.37 3.12 -18.53
CA LEU A 901 -18.87 4.50 -18.65
C LEU A 901 -17.90 4.72 -19.81
N GLU A 902 -17.20 3.70 -20.31
CA GLU A 902 -16.14 3.87 -21.32
C GLU A 902 -16.56 3.41 -22.73
N TYR A 903 -16.33 4.26 -23.73
CA TYR A 903 -16.74 3.98 -25.12
C TYR A 903 -16.08 2.73 -25.75
N ALA A 904 -14.87 2.36 -25.29
CA ALA A 904 -13.99 1.39 -25.94
C ALA A 904 -13.48 0.24 -25.04
N ARG A 905 -14.03 0.05 -23.83
CA ARG A 905 -13.58 -1.00 -22.89
C ARG A 905 -13.84 -2.41 -23.39
N TRP A 906 -12.95 -3.34 -23.03
CA TRP A 906 -13.18 -4.78 -23.11
C TRP A 906 -13.25 -5.35 -21.68
N SER A 907 -14.43 -5.87 -21.30
CA SER A 907 -14.65 -6.41 -19.95
C SER A 907 -13.67 -7.52 -19.59
N MET A 908 -13.38 -7.72 -18.30
CA MET A 908 -12.57 -8.83 -17.82
C MET A 908 -13.19 -10.19 -18.19
N ILE A 909 -14.53 -10.27 -18.29
CA ILE A 909 -15.23 -11.47 -18.78
C ILE A 909 -14.92 -11.72 -20.26
N ASP A 910 -14.81 -10.68 -21.10
CA ASP A 910 -14.44 -10.82 -22.51
C ASP A 910 -12.94 -11.08 -22.72
N LYS A 911 -12.06 -10.53 -21.87
CA LYS A 911 -10.66 -10.95 -21.77
C LYS A 911 -10.56 -12.45 -21.45
N TYR A 912 -11.24 -12.91 -20.39
CA TYR A 912 -11.25 -14.31 -19.98
C TYR A 912 -11.80 -15.24 -21.07
N ARG A 913 -12.85 -14.83 -21.81
CA ARG A 913 -13.35 -15.57 -22.99
C ARG A 913 -12.30 -15.69 -24.09
N ALA A 914 -11.67 -14.59 -24.49
CA ALA A 914 -10.65 -14.59 -25.54
C ALA A 914 -9.43 -15.46 -25.18
N LEU A 915 -9.08 -15.52 -23.89
CA LEU A 915 -8.04 -16.40 -23.34
C LEU A 915 -8.45 -17.89 -23.36
N MET A 916 -9.72 -18.18 -23.09
CA MET A 916 -10.30 -19.53 -23.10
C MET A 916 -10.61 -20.06 -24.52
N ASP A 917 -10.81 -19.19 -25.51
CA ASP A 917 -11.03 -19.56 -26.92
C ASP A 917 -9.76 -20.12 -27.60
N GLY A 918 -8.58 -19.99 -26.97
CA GLY A 918 -7.34 -20.67 -27.37
C GLY A 918 -6.39 -19.82 -28.21
N LEU A 919 -5.68 -18.88 -27.58
CA LEU A 919 -4.61 -18.11 -28.21
C LEU A 919 -3.35 -18.97 -28.45
N SER A 920 -2.55 -18.60 -29.45
CA SER A 920 -1.32 -19.32 -29.82
C SER A 920 -0.07 -18.45 -29.78
N LEU A 921 1.09 -19.09 -29.60
CA LEU A 921 2.40 -18.43 -29.66
C LEU A 921 2.66 -17.76 -31.02
N GLU A 922 2.12 -18.31 -32.12
CA GLU A 922 2.20 -17.67 -33.44
C GLU A 922 1.43 -16.34 -33.49
N SER A 923 0.23 -16.31 -32.90
CA SER A 923 -0.57 -15.08 -32.77
C SER A 923 0.14 -14.04 -31.91
N LEU A 924 0.76 -14.45 -30.80
CA LEU A 924 1.57 -13.56 -29.95
C LEU A 924 2.75 -12.96 -30.71
N LEU A 925 3.57 -13.79 -31.37
CA LEU A 925 4.75 -13.31 -32.09
C LEU A 925 4.36 -12.42 -33.30
N SER A 926 3.21 -12.66 -33.92
CA SER A 926 2.64 -11.77 -34.93
C SER A 926 2.17 -10.44 -34.33
N PHE A 927 1.46 -10.47 -33.21
CA PHE A 927 0.99 -9.28 -32.49
C PHE A 927 2.14 -8.39 -32.04
N VAL A 928 3.15 -8.96 -31.37
CA VAL A 928 4.33 -8.22 -30.87
C VAL A 928 5.13 -7.59 -32.02
N LYS A 929 5.13 -8.23 -33.19
CA LYS A 929 5.73 -7.68 -34.41
C LYS A 929 4.92 -6.54 -35.02
N GLU A 930 3.59 -6.58 -34.98
CA GLU A 930 2.74 -5.46 -35.43
C GLU A 930 2.87 -4.28 -34.45
N PHE A 931 2.80 -4.54 -33.14
CA PHE A 931 2.98 -3.57 -32.06
C PHE A 931 4.29 -2.77 -32.22
N LYS A 932 5.44 -3.44 -32.29
CA LYS A 932 6.75 -2.78 -32.47
C LYS A 932 6.94 -2.13 -33.85
N SER A 933 6.00 -2.25 -34.79
CA SER A 933 6.16 -1.69 -36.15
C SER A 933 5.65 -0.26 -36.32
N GLN A 934 4.70 0.16 -35.47
CA GLN A 934 4.07 1.49 -35.46
C GLN A 934 3.74 1.90 -34.02
N LEU A 935 4.46 2.92 -33.53
CA LEU A 935 4.35 3.46 -32.18
C LEU A 935 4.42 5.00 -32.19
N PHE A 936 3.92 5.61 -31.13
CA PHE A 936 4.34 6.93 -30.66
C PHE A 936 4.90 6.77 -29.24
N VAL A 937 5.92 7.54 -28.88
CA VAL A 937 6.58 7.43 -27.57
C VAL A 937 6.51 8.75 -26.82
N GLU A 938 5.85 8.77 -25.67
CA GLU A 938 5.86 9.92 -24.77
C GLU A 938 6.69 9.60 -23.53
N GLY A 939 7.72 10.41 -23.26
CA GLY A 939 8.59 10.28 -22.10
C GLY A 939 8.45 11.46 -21.13
N LEU A 940 8.59 11.19 -19.84
CA LEU A 940 8.88 12.15 -18.78
C LEU A 940 10.16 11.68 -18.06
N VAL A 941 11.10 12.61 -17.85
CA VAL A 941 12.34 12.38 -17.11
C VAL A 941 12.55 13.50 -16.09
N GLN A 942 12.67 13.13 -14.81
CA GLN A 942 12.75 14.06 -13.68
C GLN A 942 13.86 13.64 -12.68
N GLY A 943 14.36 14.57 -11.87
CA GLY A 943 15.30 14.27 -10.77
C GLY A 943 16.74 14.75 -10.99
N ASN A 944 17.74 13.94 -10.61
CA ASN A 944 19.17 14.25 -10.73
C ASN A 944 19.80 13.84 -12.08
N VAL A 945 19.22 14.33 -13.17
CA VAL A 945 19.62 14.06 -14.56
C VAL A 945 19.59 15.35 -15.37
N THR A 946 20.42 15.45 -16.41
CA THR A 946 20.50 16.62 -17.30
C THR A 946 19.55 16.51 -18.49
N SER A 947 19.21 17.63 -19.15
CA SER A 947 18.34 17.65 -20.34
C SER A 947 18.98 16.90 -21.51
N THR A 948 20.31 16.92 -21.57
CA THR A 948 21.13 16.18 -22.54
C THR A 948 21.00 14.66 -22.33
N GLU A 949 21.22 14.17 -21.11
CA GLU A 949 21.04 12.74 -20.76
C GLU A 949 19.59 12.28 -20.97
N SER A 950 18.63 13.15 -20.61
CA SER A 950 17.20 12.91 -20.80
C SER A 950 16.87 12.63 -22.28
N THR A 951 17.47 13.41 -23.18
CA THR A 951 17.29 13.25 -24.63
C THR A 951 17.84 11.91 -25.15
N ASP A 952 18.94 11.41 -24.58
CA ASP A 952 19.53 10.13 -25.00
C ASP A 952 18.63 8.91 -24.62
N PHE A 953 17.78 9.00 -23.58
CA PHE A 953 16.79 7.94 -23.31
C PHE A 953 15.77 7.77 -24.44
N LEU A 954 15.09 8.84 -24.85
CA LEU A 954 14.11 8.79 -25.96
C LEU A 954 14.78 8.33 -27.26
N LYS A 955 15.98 8.85 -27.52
CA LYS A 955 16.78 8.44 -28.68
C LYS A 955 17.13 6.94 -28.65
N TYR A 956 17.49 6.38 -27.49
CA TYR A 956 17.75 4.94 -27.36
C TYR A 956 16.52 4.09 -27.69
N VAL A 957 15.33 4.48 -27.21
CA VAL A 957 14.06 3.82 -27.57
C VAL A 957 13.82 3.86 -29.08
N VAL A 958 14.00 5.02 -29.71
CA VAL A 958 13.78 5.20 -31.16
C VAL A 958 14.81 4.42 -31.99
N ASP A 959 16.10 4.52 -31.67
CA ASP A 959 17.19 3.89 -32.42
C ASP A 959 17.18 2.35 -32.28
N LYS A 960 16.90 1.81 -31.07
CA LYS A 960 16.88 0.36 -30.83
C LYS A 960 15.61 -0.31 -31.38
N LEU A 961 14.43 0.30 -31.23
CA LEU A 961 13.17 -0.29 -31.70
C LEU A 961 12.90 -0.03 -33.20
N ASN A 962 13.40 1.08 -33.76
CA ASN A 962 13.32 1.42 -35.18
C ASN A 962 11.87 1.34 -35.76
N PHE A 963 10.91 1.84 -34.99
CA PHE A 963 9.48 1.86 -35.35
C PHE A 963 9.15 3.04 -36.28
N ARG A 964 8.06 2.89 -37.06
CA ARG A 964 7.49 3.99 -37.84
C ARG A 964 6.54 4.82 -36.97
N PRO A 965 6.43 6.14 -37.19
CA PRO A 965 5.42 6.96 -36.52
C PRO A 965 4.00 6.48 -36.87
N LEU A 966 3.03 6.83 -36.03
CA LEU A 966 1.61 6.55 -36.28
C LEU A 966 1.10 7.33 -37.51
N GLU A 967 0.16 6.73 -38.24
CA GLU A 967 -0.38 7.30 -39.50
C GLU A 967 -1.50 8.34 -39.28
N GLN A 968 -1.95 8.52 -38.04
CA GLN A 968 -2.97 9.48 -37.61
C GLN A 968 -2.52 10.15 -36.31
N GLU A 969 -2.90 11.41 -36.10
CA GLU A 969 -2.72 12.06 -34.80
C GLU A 969 -3.52 11.31 -33.73
N MET A 970 -2.95 11.23 -32.52
CA MET A 970 -3.45 10.37 -31.46
C MET A 970 -4.76 10.90 -30.86
N PRO A 971 -5.86 10.14 -30.88
CA PRO A 971 -7.07 10.48 -30.15
C PRO A 971 -6.92 10.10 -28.67
N VAL A 972 -6.01 10.77 -27.94
CA VAL A 972 -6.01 10.73 -26.47
C VAL A 972 -7.11 11.67 -25.96
N GLN A 973 -8.35 11.23 -26.16
CA GLN A 973 -9.50 11.67 -25.39
C GLN A 973 -10.14 10.41 -24.82
N PHE A 974 -9.95 10.20 -23.52
CA PHE A 974 -10.73 9.23 -22.77
C PHE A 974 -12.20 9.68 -22.80
N GLN A 975 -13.05 8.94 -23.53
CA GLN A 975 -14.43 9.33 -23.77
C GLN A 975 -15.38 8.58 -22.81
N VAL A 976 -15.83 9.32 -21.80
CA VAL A 976 -16.88 8.90 -20.88
C VAL A 976 -18.25 9.01 -21.56
N VAL A 977 -19.12 8.03 -21.34
CA VAL A 977 -20.51 8.00 -21.78
C VAL A 977 -21.34 8.96 -20.92
N GLU A 978 -22.01 9.91 -21.58
CA GLU A 978 -23.06 10.74 -20.97
C GLU A 978 -24.25 9.84 -20.59
N LEU A 979 -24.55 9.77 -19.29
CA LEU A 979 -25.63 8.94 -18.77
C LEU A 979 -27.00 9.61 -18.98
N PRO A 980 -28.05 8.85 -19.34
CA PRO A 980 -29.39 9.39 -19.44
C PRO A 980 -29.91 9.86 -18.07
N SER A 981 -30.62 10.99 -18.06
CA SER A 981 -31.21 11.53 -16.84
C SER A 981 -32.26 10.58 -16.23
N GLY A 982 -31.93 9.94 -15.11
CA GLY A 982 -32.81 9.00 -14.43
C GLY A 982 -32.10 8.23 -13.32
N HIS A 983 -32.85 7.37 -12.61
CA HIS A 983 -32.27 6.40 -11.69
C HIS A 983 -32.07 5.08 -12.43
N HIS A 984 -30.82 4.63 -12.55
CA HIS A 984 -30.46 3.43 -13.28
C HIS A 984 -29.80 2.41 -12.34
N LEU A 985 -30.39 1.22 -12.25
CA LEU A 985 -29.90 0.13 -11.41
C LEU A 985 -29.33 -0.98 -12.28
N CYS A 986 -28.02 -1.22 -12.17
CA CYS A 986 -27.41 -2.47 -12.60
C CYS A 986 -27.34 -3.40 -11.39
N LYS A 987 -27.77 -4.66 -11.54
CA LYS A 987 -27.51 -5.71 -10.53
C LYS A 987 -26.83 -6.90 -11.18
N VAL A 988 -25.62 -7.17 -10.70
CA VAL A 988 -24.84 -8.37 -10.99
C VAL A 988 -25.06 -9.35 -9.82
N ARG A 989 -24.84 -10.66 -10.04
CA ARG A 989 -24.68 -11.63 -8.95
C ARG A 989 -23.18 -11.86 -8.81
N ALA A 990 -22.68 -11.92 -7.58
CA ALA A 990 -21.29 -12.30 -7.32
C ALA A 990 -20.93 -13.63 -8.01
N LEU A 991 -19.65 -13.76 -8.35
CA LEU A 991 -19.12 -14.94 -9.05
C LEU A 991 -18.34 -15.87 -8.13
N ASN A 992 -17.91 -15.37 -6.97
CA ASN A 992 -17.57 -16.19 -5.82
C ASN A 992 -18.86 -16.71 -5.12
N LYS A 993 -18.72 -17.60 -4.12
CA LYS A 993 -19.75 -18.63 -3.84
C LYS A 993 -19.81 -19.18 -2.37
N GLY A 994 -20.01 -18.35 -1.33
CA GLY A 994 -20.31 -18.80 0.05
C GLY A 994 -20.06 -17.80 1.22
N ASP A 995 -20.91 -16.78 1.39
CA ASP A 995 -20.58 -15.43 1.96
C ASP A 995 -21.42 -14.98 3.18
N ALA A 996 -21.30 -13.68 3.49
CA ALA A 996 -22.49 -12.83 3.69
C ALA A 996 -22.51 -11.48 2.91
N ASN A 997 -21.38 -11.01 2.37
CA ASN A 997 -21.13 -9.66 1.87
C ASN A 997 -21.78 -9.33 0.51
N SER A 998 -21.85 -8.03 0.18
CA SER A 998 -22.42 -7.53 -1.08
C SER A 998 -22.04 -6.06 -1.33
N GLU A 999 -21.25 -5.79 -2.37
CA GLU A 999 -20.89 -4.42 -2.78
C GLU A 999 -22.05 -3.66 -3.46
N VAL A 1000 -22.17 -2.36 -3.18
CA VAL A 1000 -23.20 -1.44 -3.70
C VAL A 1000 -22.61 -0.07 -4.06
N THR A 1001 -21.86 0.01 -5.17
CA THR A 1001 -21.36 1.29 -5.68
C THR A 1001 -22.51 2.17 -6.18
N VAL A 1002 -22.63 3.40 -5.68
CA VAL A 1002 -23.56 4.42 -6.20
C VAL A 1002 -22.76 5.48 -6.96
N TYR A 1003 -22.99 5.61 -8.27
CA TYR A 1003 -22.28 6.55 -9.13
C TYR A 1003 -23.20 7.70 -9.56
N TYR A 1004 -22.81 8.93 -9.20
CA TYR A 1004 -23.44 10.17 -9.66
C TYR A 1004 -22.54 10.84 -10.71
N GLN A 1005 -23.08 11.14 -11.89
CA GLN A 1005 -22.36 11.84 -12.95
C GLN A 1005 -22.75 13.33 -12.94
N SER A 1006 -21.74 14.21 -12.90
CA SER A 1006 -21.87 15.66 -13.04
C SER A 1006 -21.62 16.10 -14.50
N GLY A 1007 -21.24 17.36 -14.74
CA GLY A 1007 -20.92 17.86 -16.07
C GLY A 1007 -19.59 17.36 -16.64
N ALA A 1008 -19.18 17.92 -17.78
CA ALA A 1008 -17.81 17.77 -18.26
C ALA A 1008 -16.83 18.45 -17.29
N ARG A 1009 -15.67 17.84 -17.00
CA ARG A 1009 -14.68 18.36 -16.04
C ARG A 1009 -14.25 19.78 -16.42
N SER A 1010 -14.72 20.74 -15.64
CA SER A 1010 -14.17 22.08 -15.51
C SER A 1010 -13.58 22.22 -14.11
N LEU A 1011 -12.74 23.22 -13.85
CA LEU A 1011 -12.22 23.47 -12.51
C LEU A 1011 -13.37 23.64 -11.50
N LYS A 1012 -14.36 24.49 -11.82
CA LYS A 1012 -15.53 24.74 -10.97
C LYS A 1012 -16.33 23.47 -10.67
N GLU A 1013 -16.64 22.65 -11.68
CA GLU A 1013 -17.36 21.39 -11.45
C GLU A 1013 -16.53 20.40 -10.63
N TYR A 1014 -15.21 20.38 -10.83
CA TYR A 1014 -14.30 19.52 -10.07
C TYR A 1014 -14.25 19.93 -8.59
N THR A 1015 -13.95 21.20 -8.31
CA THR A 1015 -13.94 21.76 -6.95
C THR A 1015 -15.30 21.61 -6.25
N LEU A 1016 -16.42 21.76 -6.96
CA LEU A 1016 -17.76 21.53 -6.39
C LEU A 1016 -18.03 20.05 -6.03
N MET A 1017 -17.45 19.08 -6.74
CA MET A 1017 -17.55 17.68 -6.36
C MET A 1017 -16.67 17.36 -5.15
N GLU A 1018 -15.42 17.84 -5.13
CA GLU A 1018 -14.52 17.66 -3.97
C GLU A 1018 -15.10 18.31 -2.70
N LEU A 1019 -15.65 19.53 -2.80
CA LEU A 1019 -16.36 20.22 -1.72
C LEU A 1019 -17.70 19.57 -1.31
N LEU A 1020 -18.21 18.57 -2.04
CA LEU A 1020 -19.32 17.72 -1.60
C LEU A 1020 -18.82 16.46 -0.90
N VAL A 1021 -17.65 15.93 -1.28
CA VAL A 1021 -17.07 14.73 -0.66
C VAL A 1021 -16.46 15.07 0.71
N VAL A 1022 -15.67 16.13 0.80
CA VAL A 1022 -14.94 16.53 2.01
C VAL A 1022 -15.84 16.78 3.25
N PRO A 1023 -17.01 17.46 3.18
CA PRO A 1023 -17.75 17.86 4.38
C PRO A 1023 -19.10 17.15 4.62
N CYS A 1024 -19.68 16.43 3.65
CA CYS A 1024 -21.12 16.11 3.70
C CYS A 1024 -21.51 14.76 4.33
N LEU A 1025 -20.59 13.79 4.45
CA LEU A 1025 -20.89 12.45 5.00
C LEU A 1025 -21.44 12.43 6.45
N PRO A 1026 -21.11 13.37 7.36
CA PRO A 1026 -21.76 13.43 8.68
C PRO A 1026 -23.27 13.71 8.64
N TYR A 1027 -23.82 14.30 7.56
CA TYR A 1027 -25.17 14.89 7.57
C TYR A 1027 -26.24 14.21 6.70
N LEU A 1028 -25.87 13.33 5.76
CA LEU A 1028 -26.81 12.44 5.04
C LEU A 1028 -27.26 11.23 5.88
#